data_AF-A0A210Q7E9-F1
#
_entry.id   AF-A0A210Q7E9-F1
#
_cell.length_a   1.000
_cell.length_b   1.000
_cell.length_c   1.000
_cell.angle_alpha   90.00
_cell.angle_beta   90.00
_cell.angle_gamma   90.00
#
_symmetry.space_group_name_H-M   'P 1'
#
loop_
_entity.id
_entity.type
_entity.pdbx_description
1 polymer ?
#
loop_
_entity_poly.entity_id
_entity_poly.type
_entity_poly.pdbx_seq_one_letter_code
_entity_poly.pdbx_strand_id
1 'polypeptide(L)'
;MSRGSNSILSEIEWDEGLSMPVANADNKKLEDQVQQKQRKIVSNKNNVEEIEDRLHAMSEHLKNVRQELGHTQGLTGARNKEIETENHMLQIAEREEGRLQQEISKLEKDLEEIKEKKNMFENNIFKQTQKLEEMKSQMNWDQQALEAWLEESARKDEDSMAIQKYTRHDESKIKELSLRMVRLTEESQKKRKVLDHETTETLTAQIELDKTAEDFRQAHQERQELIEQWENTIEQMQRRDHEMDLLAAQLARVKAEVRRREEAIKEKMQFLEGEVDNNKEQEKKISIAERVAARTRIDHQEAETNRVQFSDELDALKRTVDRTANDLESTRSQVTYLKKDVQDKSNRLQQAKELRETLVDKLKIATESTLSAEERAARFDEMLQDEDRTQAEIDQQLKHLRDLQFHKTQELHDSKIKERNTEAEIQGSQAAIRNLNSKITKLDTDSLKQQEIIYNQDFAVQQVERRINRIQGERSNEEKVHLESKIKDLTDDLEQKNNTHTLLTLQLKRLQDDIRRVRRELEKSGAEKGDFTSKIEELNLYNTSSERELRNIISSKQNLMVDQNILKLEIKRLRDMLNGRADDVLNMEKRRLQLDTAMKERRHEISIHTEMLQAQIRVANEERGQISAELHERISKIDKLKKRYEILMVSMAPPEGEEERSQAYYVIKAAQEKEELQREGDDLDARIRKAEKEIRALENTLKLMNNRNETYRKSFNKVTDQSDDMEEKQQLEEQMRAVMDKYKYKRRQIRELQEDLQTMSSTLDNLVRDSGAYEEMIDEKKNKVLQLSKEIDDQRAKLERAMKSNSKYARELRSAKKSKGETPEERDFHVRELREFNKSIMSQIGDIIQTHPDVGETVHLYFSQANLPPPTPRVGSRHPGSARSSLTSARSSPAGSLKSPPSGSGRPTPVQIGADLGMSNAFPGQFPKFQFDVKCSEWTQPDGGQFTSLAAY
;
A
#
# COMPACT_ATOMS: atom_id res chain seq x y z
N MET A 1 55.46 37.21 84.34
CA MET A 1 54.42 37.37 85.39
C MET A 1 54.30 38.85 85.82
N SER A 2 53.57 39.70 85.07
CA SER A 2 52.98 40.94 85.63
C SER A 2 51.82 41.51 84.77
N ARG A 3 50.61 40.96 84.82
CA ARG A 3 50.21 39.72 85.50
C ARG A 3 48.95 39.05 84.87
N GLY A 4 48.85 39.03 83.53
CA GLY A 4 47.85 38.21 82.84
C GLY A 4 47.86 38.26 81.31
N SER A 5 47.90 39.46 80.70
CA SER A 5 47.37 39.68 79.34
C SER A 5 48.38 40.00 78.22
N ASN A 6 49.69 40.05 78.51
CA ASN A 6 50.75 40.25 77.50
C ASN A 6 51.65 39.00 77.34
N SER A 7 51.04 37.81 77.32
CA SER A 7 51.73 36.53 77.06
C SER A 7 51.10 35.71 75.92
N ILE A 8 50.05 36.25 75.29
CA ILE A 8 49.28 35.64 74.18
C ILE A 8 49.44 36.49 72.89
N LEU A 9 49.93 37.73 73.01
CA LEU A 9 50.22 38.63 71.89
C LEU A 9 51.70 38.59 71.47
N SER A 10 52.47 37.65 72.00
CA SER A 10 53.93 37.49 71.78
C SER A 10 54.34 36.11 71.25
N GLU A 11 53.36 35.25 70.94
CA GLU A 11 53.53 34.15 69.96
C GLU A 11 53.22 34.64 68.52
N ILE A 12 52.96 35.94 68.35
CA ILE A 12 52.67 36.55 67.05
C ILE A 12 53.98 37.04 66.45
N GLU A 13 54.60 36.22 65.61
CA GLU A 13 55.65 36.67 64.69
C GLU A 13 55.04 37.67 63.69
N TRP A 14 55.40 38.94 63.82
CA TRP A 14 55.13 39.97 62.81
C TRP A 14 56.32 40.01 61.85
N ASP A 15 56.09 39.71 60.57
CA ASP A 15 57.00 40.11 59.50
C ASP A 15 56.21 40.78 58.37
N GLU A 16 56.52 42.05 58.08
CA GLU A 16 55.86 42.88 57.07
C GLU A 16 56.87 43.32 56.00
N GLY A 17 57.01 42.52 54.94
CA GLY A 17 57.35 43.08 53.63
C GLY A 17 56.12 43.84 53.09
N LEU A 18 56.17 45.13 52.73
CA LEU A 18 57.30 46.01 52.39
C LEU A 18 57.29 47.25 53.30
N SER A 19 58.42 47.53 53.96
CA SER A 19 58.44 48.24 55.26
C SER A 19 59.00 49.67 55.26
N MET A 20 58.33 50.56 56.01
CA MET A 20 58.82 51.84 56.55
C MET A 20 57.83 52.29 57.66
N PRO A 21 58.24 52.75 58.87
CA PRO A 21 57.61 52.27 60.11
C PRO A 21 56.11 52.48 60.42
N VAL A 22 55.48 53.67 60.40
CA VAL A 22 55.89 55.03 60.07
C VAL A 22 55.88 55.92 61.31
N ALA A 23 56.83 56.86 61.41
CA ALA A 23 56.73 58.01 62.29
C ALA A 23 57.17 59.28 61.53
N ASN A 24 56.43 60.39 61.72
CA ASN A 24 56.60 61.62 60.93
C ASN A 24 56.47 61.40 59.41
N ALA A 25 56.90 62.38 58.61
CA ALA A 25 56.91 62.39 57.15
C ALA A 25 55.51 62.16 56.53
N ASP A 26 54.75 63.26 56.33
CA ASP A 26 53.60 63.27 55.42
C ASP A 26 53.96 62.83 53.99
N ASN A 27 55.25 62.87 53.63
CA ASN A 27 55.81 62.21 52.46
C ASN A 27 55.43 60.72 52.40
N LYS A 28 55.29 60.00 53.53
CA LYS A 28 54.76 58.64 53.54
C LYS A 28 53.23 58.57 53.50
N LYS A 29 52.46 59.64 53.74
CA LYS A 29 51.06 59.69 53.28
C LYS A 29 50.96 59.90 51.77
N LEU A 30 51.89 60.65 51.17
CA LEU A 30 52.00 60.79 49.71
C LEU A 30 52.53 59.52 49.06
N GLU A 31 53.50 58.83 49.67
CA GLU A 31 54.04 57.54 49.22
C GLU A 31 53.10 56.38 49.50
N ASP A 32 52.40 56.36 50.65
CA ASP A 32 51.25 55.46 50.82
C ASP A 32 50.23 55.83 49.76
N GLN A 33 49.87 57.09 49.51
CA GLN A 33 49.11 57.50 48.31
C GLN A 33 49.89 57.40 46.98
N VAL A 34 51.02 56.67 46.95
CA VAL A 34 51.78 56.14 45.80
C VAL A 34 52.14 54.62 45.98
N GLN A 35 51.32 53.86 46.76
CA GLN A 35 51.00 52.38 46.73
C GLN A 35 49.66 51.48 46.28
N GLN A 36 48.26 51.45 46.00
CA GLN A 36 46.81 51.97 45.54
C GLN A 36 46.56 52.23 44.04
N LYS A 37 46.13 53.45 43.59
CA LYS A 37 45.67 53.72 42.22
C LYS A 37 46.59 53.07 41.21
N GLN A 38 47.90 53.00 41.47
CA GLN A 38 48.81 52.29 40.61
C GLN A 38 49.17 50.81 41.00
N ARG A 39 49.09 50.32 42.27
CA ARG A 39 48.86 48.86 42.55
C ARG A 39 47.49 48.39 42.03
N LYS A 40 46.58 49.31 41.69
CA LYS A 40 45.24 49.25 41.09
C LYS A 40 45.28 49.79 39.64
N ILE A 41 46.45 50.01 39.05
CA ILE A 41 46.63 50.13 37.59
C ILE A 41 47.43 48.91 37.14
N VAL A 42 48.38 48.43 37.95
CA VAL A 42 48.82 47.04 37.93
C VAL A 42 47.62 46.15 38.26
N SER A 43 47.05 46.12 39.48
CA SER A 43 45.83 45.33 39.72
C SER A 43 44.63 45.73 38.85
N ASN A 44 44.49 46.91 38.21
CA ASN A 44 43.43 47.04 37.18
C ASN A 44 43.86 46.58 35.78
N LYS A 45 45.15 46.52 35.43
CA LYS A 45 45.68 45.78 34.27
C LYS A 45 45.54 44.29 34.53
N ASN A 46 46.16 43.78 35.59
CA ASN A 46 46.08 42.38 35.99
C ASN A 46 44.62 41.99 36.28
N ASN A 47 43.75 42.81 36.89
CA ASN A 47 42.31 42.49 36.95
C ASN A 47 41.62 42.59 35.59
N VAL A 48 42.12 43.34 34.59
CA VAL A 48 41.51 43.40 33.24
C VAL A 48 42.00 42.23 32.39
N GLU A 49 43.28 41.90 32.41
CA GLU A 49 43.85 40.70 31.77
C GLU A 49 43.31 39.45 32.49
N GLU A 50 43.21 39.41 33.83
CA GLU A 50 42.44 38.40 34.57
C GLU A 50 40.94 38.46 34.24
N ILE A 51 40.30 39.60 34.01
CA ILE A 51 38.88 39.66 33.60
C ILE A 51 38.70 39.25 32.14
N GLU A 52 39.71 39.39 31.27
CA GLU A 52 39.71 38.98 29.87
C GLU A 52 40.02 37.49 29.73
N ASP A 53 41.02 36.96 30.44
CA ASP A 53 41.28 35.53 30.59
C ASP A 53 40.15 34.85 31.35
N ARG A 54 39.57 35.49 32.39
CA ARG A 54 38.34 35.03 33.03
C ARG A 54 37.13 35.23 32.13
N LEU A 55 37.05 36.19 31.22
CA LEU A 55 35.97 36.27 30.23
C LEU A 55 36.14 35.17 29.20
N HIS A 56 37.37 34.84 28.80
CA HIS A 56 37.69 33.77 27.88
C HIS A 56 37.35 32.42 28.53
N ALA A 57 37.91 32.14 29.70
CA ALA A 57 37.62 30.97 30.51
C ALA A 57 36.15 30.92 30.96
N MET A 58 35.49 32.03 31.29
CA MET A 58 34.03 32.08 31.52
C MET A 58 33.24 31.96 30.23
N SER A 59 33.77 32.25 29.04
CA SER A 59 33.08 32.03 27.76
C SER A 59 33.20 30.58 27.29
N GLU A 60 34.35 29.95 27.48
CA GLU A 60 34.54 28.51 27.31
C GLU A 60 33.75 27.75 28.38
N HIS A 61 33.82 28.15 29.65
CA HIS A 61 32.99 27.60 30.71
C HIS A 61 31.50 27.89 30.49
N LEU A 62 31.08 29.03 29.94
CA LEU A 62 29.68 29.30 29.59
C LEU A 62 29.24 28.52 28.35
N LYS A 63 30.15 28.19 27.43
CA LYS A 63 29.90 27.27 26.31
C LYS A 63 29.77 25.83 26.81
N ASN A 64 30.64 25.41 27.73
CA ASN A 64 30.58 24.10 28.39
C ASN A 64 29.33 24.01 29.28
N VAL A 65 29.01 25.04 30.06
CA VAL A 65 27.77 25.15 30.85
C VAL A 65 26.54 25.24 29.94
N ARG A 66 26.62 25.79 28.73
CA ARG A 66 25.53 25.68 27.74
C ARG A 66 25.40 24.28 27.16
N GLN A 67 26.51 23.58 26.96
CA GLN A 67 26.50 22.18 26.54
C GLN A 67 25.97 21.27 27.65
N GLU A 68 26.44 21.42 28.90
CA GLU A 68 25.92 20.73 30.07
C GLU A 68 24.50 21.18 30.44
N LEU A 69 24.09 22.41 30.15
CA LEU A 69 22.68 22.82 30.20
C LEU A 69 21.87 22.08 29.13
N GLY A 70 22.43 21.86 27.93
CA GLY A 70 21.82 21.01 26.90
C GLY A 70 21.74 19.53 27.32
N HIS A 71 22.81 18.98 27.89
CA HIS A 71 22.84 17.62 28.42
C HIS A 71 21.87 17.46 29.61
N THR A 72 21.84 18.40 30.55
CA THR A 72 20.93 18.37 31.70
C THR A 72 19.49 18.71 31.32
N GLN A 73 19.23 19.51 30.28
CA GLN A 73 17.90 19.66 29.68
C GLN A 73 17.47 18.39 28.94
N GLY A 74 18.40 17.69 28.28
CA GLY A 74 18.16 16.37 27.70
C GLY A 74 17.83 15.31 28.76
N LEU A 75 18.62 15.24 29.82
CA LEU A 75 18.40 14.38 30.99
C LEU A 75 17.12 14.77 31.76
N THR A 76 16.81 16.05 31.91
CA THR A 76 15.56 16.51 32.52
C THR A 76 14.38 16.22 31.61
N GLY A 77 14.52 16.31 30.29
CA GLY A 77 13.49 15.92 29.33
C GLY A 77 13.26 14.40 29.29
N ALA A 78 14.32 13.60 29.43
CA ALA A 78 14.22 12.16 29.61
C ALA A 78 13.58 11.83 30.96
N ARG A 79 14.05 12.42 32.06
CA ARG A 79 13.50 12.20 33.40
C ARG A 79 12.06 12.72 33.55
N ASN A 80 11.67 13.78 32.83
CA ASN A 80 10.28 14.22 32.75
C ASN A 80 9.42 13.21 32.00
N LYS A 81 9.91 12.59 30.91
CA LYS A 81 9.20 11.48 30.24
C LYS A 81 9.13 10.23 31.10
N GLU A 82 10.19 9.89 31.82
CA GLU A 82 10.17 8.83 32.84
C GLU A 82 9.11 9.14 33.90
N ILE A 83 9.10 10.35 34.46
CA ILE A 83 8.08 10.83 35.41
C ILE A 83 6.67 10.84 34.80
N GLU A 84 6.50 11.16 33.52
CA GLU A 84 5.22 11.05 32.80
C GLU A 84 4.76 9.58 32.69
N THR A 85 5.69 8.64 32.43
CA THR A 85 5.38 7.20 32.41
C THR A 85 5.16 6.63 33.81
N GLU A 86 5.93 7.05 34.81
CA GLU A 86 5.76 6.71 36.24
C GLU A 86 4.40 7.21 36.72
N ASN A 87 4.04 8.47 36.41
CA ASN A 87 2.71 9.04 36.69
C ASN A 87 1.59 8.33 35.93
N HIS A 88 1.82 7.89 34.68
CA HIS A 88 0.81 7.14 33.93
C HIS A 88 0.57 5.75 34.54
N MET A 89 1.64 5.03 34.89
CA MET A 89 1.56 3.75 35.60
C MET A 89 0.95 3.91 36.99
N LEU A 90 1.32 4.96 37.72
CA LEU A 90 0.74 5.31 39.02
C LEU A 90 -0.75 5.63 38.90
N GLN A 91 -1.19 6.41 37.90
CA GLN A 91 -2.61 6.63 37.67
C GLN A 91 -3.36 5.37 37.19
N ILE A 92 -2.70 4.38 36.60
CA ILE A 92 -3.32 3.08 36.33
C ILE A 92 -3.46 2.32 37.65
N ALA A 93 -2.40 2.24 38.46
CA ALA A 93 -2.42 1.63 39.77
C ALA A 93 -3.45 2.28 40.72
N GLU A 94 -3.58 3.61 40.76
CA GLU A 94 -4.61 4.33 41.53
C GLU A 94 -6.03 4.03 41.03
N ARG A 95 -6.23 3.80 39.73
CA ARG A 95 -7.55 3.41 39.18
C ARG A 95 -7.88 1.95 39.48
N GLU A 96 -6.89 1.06 39.44
CA GLU A 96 -7.05 -0.34 39.82
C GLU A 96 -7.23 -0.48 41.33
N GLU A 97 -6.46 0.24 42.14
CA GLU A 97 -6.64 0.33 43.59
C GLU A 97 -7.99 0.95 43.92
N GLY A 98 -8.38 2.07 43.29
CA GLY A 98 -9.70 2.69 43.49
C GLY A 98 -10.86 1.77 43.09
N ARG A 99 -10.68 0.94 42.05
CA ARG A 99 -11.63 -0.13 41.71
C ARG A 99 -11.65 -1.21 42.79
N LEU A 100 -10.49 -1.71 43.22
CA LEU A 100 -10.38 -2.76 44.24
C LEU A 100 -10.91 -2.30 45.59
N GLN A 101 -10.68 -1.04 45.98
CA GLN A 101 -11.27 -0.40 47.16
C GLN A 101 -12.80 -0.32 47.05
N GLN A 102 -13.36 0.00 45.87
CA GLN A 102 -14.80 -0.06 45.63
C GLN A 102 -15.36 -1.49 45.65
N GLU A 103 -14.57 -2.48 45.22
CA GLU A 103 -14.93 -3.91 45.23
C GLU A 103 -14.89 -4.45 46.68
N ILE A 104 -13.87 -4.10 47.45
CA ILE A 104 -13.75 -4.34 48.90
C ILE A 104 -14.90 -3.65 49.65
N SER A 105 -15.18 -2.37 49.40
CA SER A 105 -16.28 -1.64 50.05
C SER A 105 -17.68 -2.15 49.68
N LYS A 106 -17.82 -2.95 48.60
CA LYS A 106 -19.04 -3.72 48.33
C LYS A 106 -19.05 -5.01 49.14
N LEU A 107 -17.98 -5.79 49.07
CA LEU A 107 -17.84 -7.05 49.82
C LEU A 107 -17.92 -6.84 51.34
N GLU A 108 -17.44 -5.72 51.88
CA GLU A 108 -17.58 -5.33 53.29
C GLU A 108 -19.04 -5.02 53.65
N LYS A 109 -19.79 -4.36 52.76
CA LYS A 109 -21.23 -4.14 52.94
C LYS A 109 -22.02 -5.44 52.81
N ASP A 110 -21.70 -6.28 51.85
CA ASP A 110 -22.30 -7.60 51.69
C ASP A 110 -22.01 -8.48 52.94
N LEU A 111 -20.79 -8.41 53.48
CA LEU A 111 -20.40 -9.07 54.73
C LEU A 111 -21.10 -8.49 55.96
N GLU A 112 -21.29 -7.17 56.05
CA GLU A 112 -22.04 -6.57 57.15
C GLU A 112 -23.54 -6.86 57.03
N GLU A 113 -24.14 -6.80 55.85
CA GLU A 113 -25.49 -7.27 55.59
C GLU A 113 -25.65 -8.76 55.95
N ILE A 114 -24.65 -9.61 55.66
CA ILE A 114 -24.66 -11.03 56.04
C ILE A 114 -24.51 -11.19 57.57
N LYS A 115 -23.69 -10.35 58.23
CA LYS A 115 -23.61 -10.29 59.70
C LYS A 115 -24.92 -9.81 60.33
N GLU A 116 -25.56 -8.79 59.79
CA GLU A 116 -26.88 -8.32 60.23
C GLU A 116 -27.95 -9.39 60.02
N LYS A 117 -28.03 -9.99 58.83
CA LYS A 117 -28.95 -11.11 58.55
C LYS A 117 -28.68 -12.29 59.48
N LYS A 118 -27.41 -12.65 59.73
CA LYS A 118 -27.02 -13.67 60.73
C LYS A 118 -27.47 -13.28 62.13
N ASN A 119 -27.19 -12.06 62.59
CA ASN A 119 -27.58 -11.57 63.91
C ASN A 119 -29.10 -11.50 64.04
N MET A 120 -29.84 -11.15 62.99
CA MET A 120 -31.30 -11.21 62.94
C MET A 120 -31.80 -12.65 63.02
N PHE A 121 -31.16 -13.60 62.32
CA PHE A 121 -31.50 -15.02 62.43
C PHE A 121 -31.15 -15.60 63.79
N GLU A 122 -30.02 -15.27 64.39
CA GLU A 122 -29.63 -15.71 65.74
C GLU A 122 -30.55 -15.09 66.81
N ASN A 123 -30.90 -13.81 66.71
CA ASN A 123 -31.89 -13.19 67.59
C ASN A 123 -33.31 -13.73 67.37
N ASN A 124 -33.69 -14.07 66.14
CA ASN A 124 -34.98 -14.70 65.85
C ASN A 124 -34.99 -16.14 66.37
N ILE A 125 -33.94 -16.94 66.13
CA ILE A 125 -33.77 -18.27 66.71
C ILE A 125 -33.83 -18.19 68.23
N PHE A 126 -33.11 -17.28 68.88
CA PHE A 126 -33.20 -17.09 70.34
C PHE A 126 -34.63 -16.77 70.79
N LYS A 127 -35.33 -15.84 70.11
CA LYS A 127 -36.74 -15.50 70.41
C LYS A 127 -37.70 -16.65 70.11
N GLN A 128 -37.48 -17.45 69.08
CA GLN A 128 -38.29 -18.64 68.79
C GLN A 128 -37.99 -19.76 69.79
N THR A 129 -36.73 -19.98 70.19
CA THR A 129 -36.34 -20.95 71.20
C THR A 129 -36.87 -20.56 72.57
N GLN A 130 -36.78 -19.29 72.97
CA GLN A 130 -37.42 -18.78 74.18
C GLN A 130 -38.94 -18.99 74.10
N LYS A 131 -39.59 -18.59 73.01
CA LYS A 131 -41.03 -18.86 72.80
C LYS A 131 -41.36 -20.35 72.77
N LEU A 132 -40.46 -21.21 72.34
CA LEU A 132 -40.64 -22.67 72.32
C LEU A 132 -40.49 -23.23 73.73
N GLU A 133 -39.63 -22.66 74.58
CA GLU A 133 -39.53 -23.02 76.00
C GLU A 133 -40.69 -22.45 76.84
N GLU A 134 -41.17 -21.24 76.53
CA GLU A 134 -42.41 -20.67 77.03
C GLU A 134 -43.61 -21.51 76.58
N MET A 135 -43.71 -21.88 75.31
CA MET A 135 -44.75 -22.78 74.81
C MET A 135 -44.60 -24.20 75.34
N LYS A 136 -43.41 -24.72 75.65
CA LYS A 136 -43.23 -26.03 76.32
C LYS A 136 -43.68 -25.98 77.77
N SER A 137 -43.34 -24.92 78.50
CA SER A 137 -43.72 -24.79 79.91
C SER A 137 -45.21 -24.49 80.05
N GLN A 138 -45.77 -23.66 79.16
CA GLN A 138 -47.21 -23.51 78.97
C GLN A 138 -47.84 -24.83 78.52
N MET A 139 -47.30 -25.55 77.54
CA MET A 139 -47.82 -26.86 77.10
C MET A 139 -47.75 -27.91 78.21
N ASN A 140 -46.78 -27.86 79.12
CA ASN A 140 -46.69 -28.78 80.27
C ASN A 140 -47.75 -28.44 81.34
N TRP A 141 -48.02 -27.14 81.56
CA TRP A 141 -49.13 -26.69 82.41
C TRP A 141 -50.49 -27.01 81.78
N ASP A 142 -50.67 -26.69 80.51
CA ASP A 142 -51.85 -27.00 79.71
C ASP A 142 -52.02 -28.51 79.58
N GLN A 143 -50.94 -29.31 79.50
CA GLN A 143 -51.01 -30.77 79.50
C GLN A 143 -51.48 -31.28 80.86
N GLN A 144 -50.96 -30.78 81.99
CA GLN A 144 -51.44 -31.20 83.31
C GLN A 144 -52.90 -30.79 83.57
N ALA A 145 -53.29 -29.59 83.11
CA ALA A 145 -54.68 -29.14 83.15
C ALA A 145 -55.57 -29.95 82.18
N LEU A 146 -55.10 -30.23 80.97
CA LEU A 146 -55.81 -30.99 79.95
C LEU A 146 -55.87 -32.47 80.28
N GLU A 147 -54.90 -33.06 80.99
CA GLU A 147 -54.97 -34.43 81.50
C GLU A 147 -56.06 -34.53 82.58
N ALA A 148 -56.10 -33.59 83.53
CA ALA A 148 -57.18 -33.51 84.52
C ALA A 148 -58.56 -33.26 83.88
N TRP A 149 -58.64 -32.42 82.83
CA TRP A 149 -59.89 -32.19 82.09
C TRP A 149 -60.22 -33.33 81.12
N LEU A 150 -59.26 -34.05 80.55
CA LEU A 150 -59.49 -35.21 79.68
C LEU A 150 -59.85 -36.46 80.49
N GLU A 151 -59.40 -36.62 81.73
CA GLU A 151 -59.84 -37.76 82.54
C GLU A 151 -61.33 -37.66 82.90
N GLU A 152 -61.84 -36.44 83.10
CA GLU A 152 -63.27 -36.16 83.29
C GLU A 152 -64.05 -36.05 81.95
N SER A 153 -63.44 -35.44 80.91
CA SER A 153 -64.11 -35.25 79.61
C SER A 153 -64.08 -36.50 78.73
N ALA A 154 -63.05 -37.35 78.75
CA ALA A 154 -63.05 -38.62 77.99
C ALA A 154 -64.21 -39.53 78.42
N ARG A 155 -64.56 -39.54 79.71
CA ARG A 155 -65.77 -40.21 80.25
C ARG A 155 -67.11 -39.64 79.72
N LYS A 156 -67.08 -38.55 78.95
CA LYS A 156 -68.22 -37.92 78.25
C LYS A 156 -68.03 -37.88 76.73
N ASP A 157 -66.79 -37.82 76.28
CA ASP A 157 -66.38 -37.64 74.89
C ASP A 157 -66.05 -38.96 74.19
N GLU A 158 -65.82 -40.08 74.88
CA GLU A 158 -65.70 -41.38 74.18
C GLU A 158 -67.00 -41.71 73.43
N ASP A 159 -68.16 -41.51 74.08
CA ASP A 159 -69.49 -41.66 73.47
C ASP A 159 -69.77 -40.62 72.35
N SER A 160 -69.19 -39.41 72.45
CA SER A 160 -69.49 -38.28 71.54
C SER A 160 -68.50 -38.17 70.35
N MET A 161 -67.20 -38.37 70.59
CA MET A 161 -66.16 -38.37 69.57
C MET A 161 -66.28 -39.55 68.62
N ALA A 162 -66.82 -40.70 69.03
CA ALA A 162 -67.09 -41.81 68.12
C ALA A 162 -67.95 -41.36 66.92
N ILE A 163 -68.93 -40.48 67.16
CA ILE A 163 -69.86 -39.96 66.14
C ILE A 163 -69.27 -38.73 65.41
N GLN A 164 -68.53 -37.86 66.11
CA GLN A 164 -67.95 -36.66 65.51
C GLN A 164 -66.61 -36.88 64.76
N LYS A 165 -65.88 -37.98 65.00
CA LYS A 165 -64.60 -38.26 64.33
C LYS A 165 -64.76 -38.54 62.83
N TYR A 166 -65.71 -39.40 62.44
CA TYR A 166 -65.92 -39.76 61.04
C TYR A 166 -66.28 -38.54 60.18
N THR A 167 -67.30 -37.77 60.61
CA THR A 167 -67.79 -36.59 59.88
C THR A 167 -66.73 -35.49 59.71
N ARG A 168 -65.90 -35.23 60.73
CA ARG A 168 -64.80 -34.26 60.62
C ARG A 168 -63.62 -34.74 59.79
N HIS A 169 -63.37 -36.04 59.70
CA HIS A 169 -62.28 -36.58 58.90
C HIS A 169 -62.52 -36.35 57.39
N ASP A 170 -63.72 -36.66 56.92
CA ASP A 170 -64.10 -36.48 55.51
C ASP A 170 -64.05 -35.01 55.08
N GLU A 171 -64.61 -34.10 55.89
CA GLU A 171 -64.53 -32.65 55.64
C GLU A 171 -63.09 -32.13 55.59
N SER A 172 -62.21 -32.61 56.48
CA SER A 172 -60.81 -32.23 56.51
C SER A 172 -60.08 -32.71 55.25
N LYS A 173 -60.31 -33.95 54.83
CA LYS A 173 -59.70 -34.53 53.64
C LYS A 173 -60.14 -33.82 52.35
N ILE A 174 -61.41 -33.44 52.23
CA ILE A 174 -61.91 -32.68 51.08
C ILE A 174 -61.24 -31.30 50.99
N LYS A 175 -61.07 -30.61 52.13
CA LYS A 175 -60.41 -29.29 52.20
C LYS A 175 -58.91 -29.38 51.86
N GLU A 176 -58.20 -30.40 52.38
CA GLU A 176 -56.80 -30.68 52.03
C GLU A 176 -56.61 -30.93 50.54
N LEU A 177 -57.41 -31.84 49.95
CA LEU A 177 -57.33 -32.22 48.54
C LEU A 177 -57.64 -31.03 47.62
N SER A 178 -58.64 -30.21 47.95
CA SER A 178 -59.00 -29.01 47.19
C SER A 178 -57.86 -27.97 47.17
N LEU A 179 -57.24 -27.71 48.33
CA LEU A 179 -56.15 -26.74 48.44
C LEU A 179 -54.87 -27.26 47.78
N ARG A 180 -54.62 -28.57 47.83
CA ARG A 180 -53.54 -29.23 47.08
C ARG A 180 -53.76 -29.17 45.57
N MET A 181 -54.99 -29.34 45.09
CA MET A 181 -55.34 -29.19 43.67
C MET A 181 -55.04 -27.79 43.16
N VAL A 182 -55.45 -26.73 43.88
CA VAL A 182 -55.18 -25.33 43.49
C VAL A 182 -53.68 -25.07 43.35
N ARG A 183 -52.87 -25.46 44.34
CA ARG A 183 -51.39 -25.32 44.27
C ARG A 183 -50.80 -26.02 43.06
N LEU A 184 -51.20 -27.27 42.80
CA LEU A 184 -50.73 -28.03 41.64
C LEU A 184 -51.17 -27.40 40.31
N THR A 185 -52.35 -26.77 40.23
CA THR A 185 -52.76 -26.02 39.03
C THR A 185 -51.96 -24.73 38.83
N GLU A 186 -51.61 -24.00 39.89
CA GLU A 186 -50.71 -22.85 39.78
C GLU A 186 -49.29 -23.25 39.38
N GLU A 187 -48.74 -24.31 39.98
CA GLU A 187 -47.42 -24.86 39.62
C GLU A 187 -47.40 -25.32 38.16
N SER A 188 -48.47 -25.95 37.69
CA SER A 188 -48.64 -26.34 36.28
C SER A 188 -48.69 -25.11 35.36
N GLN A 189 -49.42 -24.05 35.71
CA GLN A 189 -49.45 -22.80 34.95
C GLN A 189 -48.10 -22.07 34.94
N LYS A 190 -47.38 -22.05 36.08
CA LYS A 190 -46.03 -21.48 36.20
C LYS A 190 -45.03 -22.26 35.32
N LYS A 191 -45.04 -23.59 35.39
CA LYS A 191 -44.21 -24.46 34.54
C LYS A 191 -44.57 -24.33 33.05
N ARG A 192 -45.85 -24.16 32.72
CA ARG A 192 -46.28 -23.90 31.33
C ARG A 192 -45.72 -22.58 30.82
N LYS A 193 -45.82 -21.49 31.58
CA LYS A 193 -45.23 -20.19 31.18
C LYS A 193 -43.71 -20.25 30.98
N VAL A 194 -43.00 -21.01 31.82
CA VAL A 194 -41.56 -21.25 31.63
C VAL A 194 -41.32 -22.06 30.35
N LEU A 195 -42.06 -23.14 30.11
CA LEU A 195 -41.95 -23.92 28.87
C LEU A 195 -42.26 -23.06 27.63
N ASP A 196 -43.33 -22.27 27.66
CA ASP A 196 -43.72 -21.37 26.57
C ASP A 196 -42.57 -20.36 26.29
N HIS A 197 -41.96 -19.78 27.33
CA HIS A 197 -40.81 -18.87 27.24
C HIS A 197 -39.56 -19.54 26.66
N GLU A 198 -39.18 -20.71 27.16
CA GLU A 198 -38.04 -21.51 26.66
C GLU A 198 -38.26 -21.93 25.19
N THR A 199 -39.51 -22.24 24.79
CA THR A 199 -39.83 -22.53 23.39
C THR A 199 -39.77 -21.29 22.50
N THR A 200 -40.04 -20.08 23.02
CA THR A 200 -39.80 -18.85 22.26
C THR A 200 -38.32 -18.52 22.13
N GLU A 201 -37.51 -18.71 23.19
CA GLU A 201 -36.07 -18.42 23.14
C GLU A 201 -35.31 -19.41 22.25
N THR A 202 -35.65 -20.70 22.32
CA THR A 202 -35.08 -21.71 21.41
C THR A 202 -35.51 -21.50 19.96
N LEU A 203 -36.74 -21.03 19.71
CA LEU A 203 -37.19 -20.66 18.37
C LEU A 203 -36.47 -19.41 17.83
N THR A 204 -36.26 -18.36 18.65
CA THR A 204 -35.48 -17.18 18.21
C THR A 204 -34.02 -17.54 17.95
N ALA A 205 -33.40 -18.36 18.81
CA ALA A 205 -32.04 -18.84 18.58
C ALA A 205 -31.94 -19.72 17.32
N GLN A 206 -32.96 -20.52 17.00
CA GLN A 206 -33.01 -21.25 15.74
C GLN A 206 -33.14 -20.30 14.53
N ILE A 207 -33.99 -19.27 14.60
CA ILE A 207 -34.12 -18.25 13.55
C ILE A 207 -32.80 -17.50 13.33
N GLU A 208 -32.07 -17.18 14.40
CA GLU A 208 -30.73 -16.56 14.32
C GLU A 208 -29.69 -17.50 13.69
N LEU A 209 -29.73 -18.80 14.00
CA LEU A 209 -28.87 -19.81 13.39
C LEU A 209 -29.19 -20.03 11.91
N ASP A 210 -30.47 -20.12 11.54
CA ASP A 210 -30.90 -20.25 10.15
C ASP A 210 -30.55 -18.98 9.34
N LYS A 211 -30.75 -17.79 9.92
CA LYS A 211 -30.41 -16.51 9.29
C LYS A 211 -28.90 -16.34 9.10
N THR A 212 -28.09 -16.64 10.11
CA THR A 212 -26.61 -16.63 9.97
C THR A 212 -26.12 -17.69 8.99
N ALA A 213 -26.78 -18.85 8.90
CA ALA A 213 -26.47 -19.86 7.88
C ALA A 213 -26.86 -19.43 6.46
N GLU A 214 -27.85 -18.55 6.28
CA GLU A 214 -28.11 -17.87 5.01
C GLU A 214 -27.05 -16.81 4.70
N ASP A 215 -26.70 -15.97 5.68
CA ASP A 215 -25.68 -14.93 5.51
C ASP A 215 -24.30 -15.54 5.19
N PHE A 216 -23.95 -16.69 5.78
CA PHE A 216 -22.78 -17.47 5.40
C PHE A 216 -22.84 -18.00 3.96
N ARG A 217 -24.03 -18.42 3.47
CA ARG A 217 -24.21 -18.84 2.07
C ARG A 217 -24.05 -17.66 1.12
N GLN A 218 -24.67 -16.52 1.43
CA GLN A 218 -24.54 -15.29 0.66
C GLN A 218 -23.08 -14.82 0.62
N ALA A 219 -22.42 -14.66 1.76
CA ALA A 219 -21.03 -14.24 1.84
C ALA A 219 -20.07 -15.22 1.13
N HIS A 220 -20.37 -16.52 1.11
CA HIS A 220 -19.59 -17.50 0.35
C HIS A 220 -19.79 -17.36 -1.17
N GLN A 221 -21.02 -17.08 -1.63
CA GLN A 221 -21.31 -16.77 -3.02
C GLN A 221 -20.65 -15.45 -3.45
N GLU A 222 -20.81 -14.36 -2.70
CA GLU A 222 -20.15 -13.07 -2.94
C GLU A 222 -18.63 -13.22 -3.01
N ARG A 223 -18.03 -14.02 -2.11
CA ARG A 223 -16.59 -14.35 -2.16
C ARG A 223 -16.23 -15.10 -3.44
N GLN A 224 -17.07 -16.03 -3.90
CA GLN A 224 -16.80 -16.80 -5.11
C GLN A 224 -16.94 -15.96 -6.38
N GLU A 225 -17.93 -15.06 -6.43
CA GLU A 225 -18.09 -14.08 -7.51
C GLU A 225 -16.94 -13.06 -7.52
N LEU A 226 -16.46 -12.63 -6.35
CA LEU A 226 -15.26 -11.78 -6.23
C LEU A 226 -13.98 -12.51 -6.68
N ILE A 227 -13.87 -13.82 -6.41
CA ILE A 227 -12.78 -14.67 -6.92
C ILE A 227 -12.86 -14.79 -8.44
N GLU A 228 -14.02 -15.07 -9.03
CA GLU A 228 -14.17 -15.11 -10.50
C GLU A 228 -13.83 -13.75 -11.13
N GLN A 229 -14.19 -12.63 -10.50
CA GLN A 229 -13.79 -11.28 -10.95
C GLN A 229 -12.27 -11.05 -10.84
N TRP A 230 -11.62 -11.54 -9.78
CA TRP A 230 -10.16 -11.49 -9.62
C TRP A 230 -9.44 -12.36 -10.65
N GLU A 231 -9.91 -13.57 -10.91
CA GLU A 231 -9.37 -14.46 -11.94
C GLU A 231 -9.52 -13.83 -13.35
N ASN A 232 -10.71 -13.30 -13.68
CA ASN A 232 -10.94 -12.61 -14.95
C ASN A 232 -10.07 -11.33 -15.11
N THR A 233 -9.81 -10.58 -14.05
CA THR A 233 -8.94 -9.40 -14.11
C THR A 233 -7.46 -9.76 -14.20
N ILE A 234 -7.02 -10.83 -13.54
CA ILE A 234 -5.67 -11.41 -13.72
C ILE A 234 -5.50 -11.92 -15.15
N GLU A 235 -6.48 -12.63 -15.73
CA GLU A 235 -6.40 -13.04 -17.14
C GLU A 235 -6.33 -11.84 -18.10
N GLN A 236 -7.10 -10.78 -17.84
CA GLN A 236 -7.05 -9.55 -18.65
C GLN A 236 -5.69 -8.85 -18.53
N MET A 237 -5.08 -8.85 -17.35
CA MET A 237 -3.74 -8.32 -17.13
C MET A 237 -2.69 -9.16 -17.88
N GLN A 238 -2.72 -10.49 -17.78
CA GLN A 238 -1.80 -11.36 -18.52
C GLN A 238 -1.95 -11.23 -20.05
N ARG A 239 -3.18 -11.05 -20.55
CA ARG A 239 -3.43 -10.72 -21.97
C ARG A 239 -2.86 -9.35 -22.34
N ARG A 240 -3.01 -8.34 -21.47
CA ARG A 240 -2.42 -6.99 -21.64
C ARG A 240 -0.89 -7.01 -21.66
N ASP A 241 -0.27 -7.77 -20.78
CA ASP A 241 1.19 -7.92 -20.74
C ASP A 241 1.70 -8.61 -22.02
N HIS A 242 0.99 -9.64 -22.50
CA HIS A 242 1.33 -10.28 -23.77
C HIS A 242 1.07 -9.39 -25.01
N GLU A 243 0.03 -8.55 -24.99
CA GLU A 243 -0.18 -7.47 -25.97
C GLU A 243 0.99 -6.46 -25.93
N MET A 244 1.48 -6.08 -24.73
CA MET A 244 2.64 -5.19 -24.58
C MET A 244 3.94 -5.83 -25.07
N ASP A 245 4.19 -7.11 -24.79
CA ASP A 245 5.36 -7.84 -25.30
C ASP A 245 5.36 -7.91 -26.84
N LEU A 246 4.20 -8.19 -27.45
CA LEU A 246 4.01 -8.17 -28.89
C LEU A 246 4.27 -6.77 -29.48
N LEU A 247 3.72 -5.72 -28.87
CA LEU A 247 3.95 -4.34 -29.29
C LEU A 247 5.41 -3.91 -29.09
N ALA A 248 6.07 -4.36 -28.02
CA ALA A 248 7.49 -4.11 -27.78
C ALA A 248 8.38 -4.82 -28.82
N ALA A 249 8.06 -6.06 -29.19
CA ALA A 249 8.74 -6.81 -30.24
C ALA A 249 8.54 -6.16 -31.63
N GLN A 250 7.33 -5.71 -31.95
CA GLN A 250 7.05 -4.92 -33.17
C GLN A 250 7.84 -3.61 -33.18
N LEU A 251 7.84 -2.86 -32.07
CA LEU A 251 8.57 -1.60 -31.93
C LEU A 251 10.09 -1.81 -32.01
N ALA A 252 10.61 -2.94 -31.51
CA ALA A 252 12.00 -3.35 -31.68
C ALA A 252 12.33 -3.69 -33.15
N ARG A 253 11.45 -4.41 -33.87
CA ARG A 253 11.58 -4.68 -35.31
C ARG A 253 11.59 -3.38 -36.12
N VAL A 254 10.65 -2.46 -35.86
CA VAL A 254 10.62 -1.14 -36.52
C VAL A 254 11.90 -0.35 -36.22
N LYS A 255 12.39 -0.33 -34.97
CA LYS A 255 13.69 0.29 -34.61
C LYS A 255 14.90 -0.38 -35.25
N ALA A 256 14.81 -1.63 -35.71
CA ALA A 256 15.87 -2.30 -36.46
C ALA A 256 15.78 -1.99 -37.97
N GLU A 257 14.57 -1.88 -38.52
CA GLU A 257 14.33 -1.48 -39.91
C GLU A 257 14.65 0.01 -40.15
N VAL A 258 14.37 0.89 -39.18
CA VAL A 258 14.80 2.30 -39.19
C VAL A 258 16.33 2.39 -39.22
N ARG A 259 17.04 1.68 -38.33
CA ARG A 259 18.52 1.69 -38.31
C ARG A 259 19.12 1.17 -39.62
N ARG A 260 18.61 0.08 -40.19
CA ARG A 260 19.03 -0.40 -41.53
C ARG A 260 18.78 0.62 -42.64
N ARG A 261 17.72 1.43 -42.56
CA ARG A 261 17.48 2.54 -43.51
C ARG A 261 18.42 3.72 -43.27
N GLU A 262 18.73 4.07 -42.02
CA GLU A 262 19.73 5.10 -41.69
C GLU A 262 21.14 4.70 -42.14
N GLU A 263 21.50 3.43 -42.01
CA GLU A 263 22.75 2.85 -42.52
C GLU A 263 22.80 2.94 -44.05
N ALA A 264 21.77 2.47 -44.76
CA ALA A 264 21.68 2.60 -46.22
C ALA A 264 21.67 4.06 -46.69
N ILE A 265 21.06 5.00 -45.95
CA ILE A 265 21.11 6.44 -46.26
C ILE A 265 22.54 6.97 -46.10
N LYS A 266 23.28 6.58 -45.05
CA LYS A 266 24.69 6.97 -44.87
C LYS A 266 25.57 6.44 -45.99
N GLU A 267 25.39 5.17 -46.40
CA GLU A 267 26.09 4.59 -47.56
C GLU A 267 25.78 5.38 -48.85
N LYS A 268 24.52 5.74 -49.10
CA LYS A 268 24.14 6.56 -50.27
C LYS A 268 24.65 8.00 -50.19
N MET A 269 24.78 8.58 -49.00
CA MET A 269 25.43 9.89 -48.81
C MET A 269 26.93 9.82 -49.08
N GLN A 270 27.64 8.81 -48.56
CA GLN A 270 29.07 8.61 -48.83
C GLN A 270 29.35 8.32 -50.31
N PHE A 271 28.48 7.53 -50.96
CA PHE A 271 28.55 7.32 -52.41
C PHE A 271 28.33 8.61 -53.20
N LEU A 272 27.35 9.43 -52.82
CA LEU A 272 27.09 10.73 -53.45
C LEU A 272 28.26 11.70 -53.25
N GLU A 273 28.87 11.74 -52.07
CA GLU A 273 30.04 12.55 -51.77
C GLU A 273 31.26 12.11 -52.61
N GLY A 274 31.49 10.81 -52.72
CA GLY A 274 32.51 10.23 -53.59
C GLY A 274 32.30 10.54 -55.08
N GLU A 275 31.07 10.45 -55.59
CA GLU A 275 30.76 10.85 -56.97
C GLU A 275 30.88 12.36 -57.18
N VAL A 276 30.53 13.18 -56.19
CA VAL A 276 30.73 14.64 -56.25
C VAL A 276 32.23 14.99 -56.31
N ASP A 277 33.09 14.30 -55.57
CA ASP A 277 34.55 14.51 -55.63
C ASP A 277 35.17 13.93 -56.91
N ASN A 278 34.69 12.78 -57.40
CA ASN A 278 35.03 12.25 -58.73
C ASN A 278 34.72 13.28 -59.83
N ASN A 279 33.51 13.87 -59.82
CA ASN A 279 33.14 14.93 -60.77
C ASN A 279 34.06 16.16 -60.67
N LYS A 280 34.41 16.64 -59.46
CA LYS A 280 35.42 17.71 -59.28
C LYS A 280 36.80 17.32 -59.82
N GLU A 281 37.17 16.04 -59.81
CA GLU A 281 38.42 15.56 -60.42
C GLU A 281 38.33 15.52 -61.95
N GLN A 282 37.19 15.13 -62.51
CA GLN A 282 36.95 15.19 -63.96
C GLN A 282 36.92 16.64 -64.46
N GLU A 283 36.29 17.58 -63.75
CA GLU A 283 36.34 19.02 -64.06
C GLU A 283 37.77 19.56 -64.09
N LYS A 284 38.62 19.15 -63.13
CA LYS A 284 40.06 19.49 -63.15
C LYS A 284 40.78 18.90 -64.36
N LYS A 285 40.51 17.64 -64.72
CA LYS A 285 41.08 16.98 -65.92
C LYS A 285 40.63 17.66 -67.21
N ILE A 286 39.35 18.02 -67.32
CA ILE A 286 38.80 18.80 -68.43
C ILE A 286 39.50 20.16 -68.52
N SER A 287 39.59 20.91 -67.43
CA SER A 287 40.28 22.21 -67.40
C SER A 287 41.77 22.14 -67.76
N ILE A 288 42.44 21.01 -67.50
CA ILE A 288 43.81 20.74 -67.96
C ILE A 288 43.82 20.42 -69.46
N ALA A 289 42.93 19.54 -69.94
CA ALA A 289 42.81 19.18 -71.34
C ALA A 289 42.43 20.38 -72.23
N GLU A 290 41.56 21.27 -71.76
CA GLU A 290 41.22 22.55 -72.41
C GLU A 290 42.44 23.47 -72.54
N ARG A 291 43.26 23.58 -71.49
CA ARG A 291 44.50 24.35 -71.52
C ARG A 291 45.53 23.76 -72.48
N VAL A 292 45.64 22.42 -72.55
CA VAL A 292 46.48 21.73 -73.54
C VAL A 292 45.94 21.96 -74.96
N ALA A 293 44.64 21.80 -75.20
CA ALA A 293 44.02 22.03 -76.51
C ALA A 293 44.14 23.50 -76.96
N ALA A 294 44.01 24.46 -76.04
CA ALA A 294 44.26 25.87 -76.31
C ALA A 294 45.73 26.12 -76.69
N ARG A 295 46.68 25.46 -76.00
CA ARG A 295 48.11 25.53 -76.34
C ARG A 295 48.37 24.96 -77.74
N THR A 296 47.92 23.74 -78.02
CA THR A 296 48.09 23.09 -79.33
C THR A 296 47.44 23.88 -80.47
N ARG A 297 46.35 24.63 -80.23
CA ARG A 297 45.79 25.56 -81.22
C ARG A 297 46.73 26.73 -81.54
N ILE A 298 47.39 27.31 -80.53
CA ILE A 298 48.39 28.36 -80.71
C ILE A 298 49.61 27.79 -81.45
N ASP A 299 50.16 26.67 -80.98
CA ASP A 299 51.33 26.03 -81.57
C ASP A 299 51.06 25.64 -83.06
N HIS A 300 49.83 25.20 -83.39
CA HIS A 300 49.41 24.94 -84.78
C HIS A 300 49.27 26.22 -85.62
N GLN A 301 48.75 27.31 -85.03
CA GLN A 301 48.62 28.60 -85.72
C GLN A 301 49.99 29.22 -86.01
N GLU A 302 50.96 29.10 -85.09
CA GLU A 302 52.36 29.47 -85.32
C GLU A 302 52.97 28.62 -86.45
N ALA A 303 52.75 27.30 -86.43
CA ALA A 303 53.22 26.40 -87.50
C ALA A 303 52.63 26.74 -88.88
N GLU A 304 51.36 27.13 -88.97
CA GLU A 304 50.76 27.62 -90.22
C GLU A 304 51.36 28.96 -90.66
N THR A 305 51.63 29.91 -89.75
CA THR A 305 52.31 31.16 -90.14
C THR A 305 53.72 30.92 -90.67
N ASN A 306 54.47 29.96 -90.10
CA ASN A 306 55.76 29.54 -90.61
C ASN A 306 55.64 28.84 -91.98
N ARG A 307 54.61 28.01 -92.18
CA ARG A 307 54.32 27.37 -93.47
C ARG A 307 54.01 28.39 -94.58
N VAL A 308 53.33 29.49 -94.25
CA VAL A 308 53.09 30.60 -95.18
C VAL A 308 54.40 31.32 -95.52
N GLN A 309 55.22 31.66 -94.52
CA GLN A 309 56.53 32.31 -94.74
C GLN A 309 57.44 31.48 -95.65
N PHE A 310 57.58 30.17 -95.40
CA PHE A 310 58.36 29.28 -96.27
C PHE A 310 57.77 29.15 -97.69
N SER A 311 56.46 29.35 -97.87
CA SER A 311 55.83 29.40 -99.19
C SER A 311 56.18 30.68 -99.95
N ASP A 312 56.19 31.82 -99.26
CA ASP A 312 56.58 33.12 -99.84
C ASP A 312 58.08 33.14 -100.21
N GLU A 313 58.94 32.55 -99.38
CA GLU A 313 60.36 32.33 -99.69
C GLU A 313 60.55 31.42 -100.92
N LEU A 314 59.79 30.32 -101.02
CA LEU A 314 59.80 29.43 -102.19
C LEU A 314 59.37 30.14 -103.48
N ASP A 315 58.36 31.00 -103.43
CA ASP A 315 57.91 31.76 -104.59
C ASP A 315 58.86 32.90 -104.97
N ALA A 316 59.59 33.49 -103.99
CA ALA A 316 60.70 34.40 -104.27
C ALA A 316 61.89 33.67 -104.94
N LEU A 317 62.17 32.42 -104.53
CA LEU A 317 63.17 31.56 -105.17
C LEU A 317 62.74 31.13 -106.59
N LYS A 318 61.47 30.80 -106.83
CA LYS A 318 60.96 30.56 -108.20
C LYS A 318 61.18 31.79 -109.08
N ARG A 319 60.73 32.98 -108.64
CA ARG A 319 60.85 34.24 -109.40
C ARG A 319 62.30 34.62 -109.72
N THR A 320 63.28 34.18 -108.93
CA THR A 320 64.70 34.38 -109.23
C THR A 320 65.23 33.32 -110.20
N VAL A 321 64.84 32.06 -110.06
CA VAL A 321 65.14 30.98 -111.03
C VAL A 321 64.56 31.32 -112.41
N ASP A 322 63.29 31.69 -112.50
CA ASP A 322 62.61 32.08 -113.74
C ASP A 322 63.35 33.23 -114.45
N ARG A 323 63.86 34.21 -113.68
CA ARG A 323 64.66 35.30 -114.23
C ARG A 323 65.97 34.80 -114.84
N THR A 324 66.71 33.95 -114.13
CA THR A 324 67.95 33.35 -114.66
C THR A 324 67.71 32.43 -115.87
N ALA A 325 66.55 31.78 -115.95
CA ALA A 325 66.17 30.99 -117.12
C ALA A 325 65.93 31.87 -118.36
N ASN A 326 65.23 33.01 -118.19
CA ASN A 326 65.03 33.99 -119.26
C ASN A 326 66.35 34.61 -119.74
N ASP A 327 67.28 34.93 -118.83
CA ASP A 327 68.62 35.43 -119.19
C ASP A 327 69.46 34.38 -119.94
N LEU A 328 69.32 33.10 -119.58
CA LEU A 328 69.95 31.97 -120.29
C LEU A 328 69.34 31.75 -121.68
N GLU A 329 68.03 31.95 -121.86
CA GLU A 329 67.37 31.85 -123.17
C GLU A 329 67.73 33.05 -124.08
N SER A 330 67.81 34.25 -123.52
CA SER A 330 68.32 35.46 -124.20
C SER A 330 69.74 35.24 -124.74
N THR A 331 70.68 34.76 -123.91
CA THR A 331 72.06 34.48 -124.34
C THR A 331 72.15 33.34 -125.36
N ARG A 332 71.30 32.30 -125.24
CA ARG A 332 71.17 31.25 -126.28
C ARG A 332 70.73 31.82 -127.64
N SER A 333 69.82 32.81 -127.66
CA SER A 333 69.36 33.46 -128.89
C SER A 333 70.46 34.27 -129.60
N GLN A 334 71.38 34.89 -128.85
CA GLN A 334 72.55 35.55 -129.43
C GLN A 334 73.54 34.54 -130.03
N VAL A 335 73.72 33.38 -129.38
CA VAL A 335 74.59 32.31 -129.91
C VAL A 335 74.04 31.71 -131.22
N THR A 336 72.72 31.55 -131.36
CA THR A 336 72.13 31.08 -132.64
C THR A 336 72.22 32.13 -133.75
N TYR A 337 72.10 33.42 -133.42
CA TYR A 337 72.35 34.51 -134.38
C TYR A 337 73.79 34.51 -134.90
N LEU A 338 74.78 34.41 -134.01
CA LEU A 338 76.20 34.36 -134.39
C LEU A 338 76.56 33.13 -135.24
N LYS A 339 75.95 31.97 -134.97
CA LYS A 339 76.12 30.76 -135.82
C LYS A 339 75.63 30.99 -137.26
N LYS A 340 74.61 31.83 -137.47
CA LYS A 340 74.06 32.11 -138.81
C LYS A 340 75.01 32.93 -139.68
N ASP A 341 75.59 34.00 -139.13
CA ASP A 341 76.54 34.87 -139.86
C ASP A 341 77.83 34.11 -140.30
N VAL A 342 78.26 33.12 -139.52
CA VAL A 342 79.36 32.21 -139.91
C VAL A 342 78.98 31.36 -141.13
N GLN A 343 77.76 30.82 -141.18
CA GLN A 343 77.29 30.02 -142.32
C GLN A 343 77.19 30.86 -143.60
N ASP A 344 76.65 32.08 -143.50
CA ASP A 344 76.51 32.98 -144.66
C ASP A 344 77.86 33.46 -145.23
N LYS A 345 78.92 33.50 -144.41
CA LYS A 345 80.30 33.72 -144.87
C LYS A 345 80.91 32.48 -145.53
N SER A 346 80.59 31.28 -145.05
CA SER A 346 81.02 30.02 -145.69
C SER A 346 80.44 29.89 -147.11
N ASN A 347 79.15 30.18 -147.28
CA ASN A 347 78.45 30.05 -148.57
C ASN A 347 79.07 30.92 -149.68
N ARG A 348 79.55 32.13 -149.34
CA ARG A 348 80.24 33.03 -150.29
C ARG A 348 81.61 32.51 -150.76
N LEU A 349 82.29 31.69 -149.95
CA LEU A 349 83.58 31.07 -150.32
C LEU A 349 83.41 29.90 -151.29
N GLN A 350 82.22 29.28 -151.33
CA GLN A 350 81.89 28.17 -152.23
C GLN A 350 81.72 28.67 -153.67
N GLN A 351 80.84 29.67 -153.87
CA GLN A 351 80.49 30.25 -155.17
C GLN A 351 81.71 30.83 -155.94
N ALA A 352 82.73 31.31 -155.21
CA ALA A 352 83.97 31.82 -155.79
C ALA A 352 84.87 30.72 -156.41
N LYS A 353 84.64 29.43 -156.10
CA LYS A 353 85.43 28.30 -156.64
C LYS A 353 84.83 27.79 -157.95
N GLU A 354 83.51 27.62 -158.00
CA GLU A 354 82.74 27.11 -159.14
C GLU A 354 82.91 27.98 -160.40
N LEU A 355 83.01 29.31 -160.22
CA LEU A 355 83.30 30.27 -161.29
C LEU A 355 84.73 30.17 -161.87
N ARG A 356 85.68 29.55 -161.15
CA ARG A 356 87.05 29.36 -161.63
C ARG A 356 87.19 28.10 -162.49
N GLU A 357 86.40 27.08 -162.19
CA GLU A 357 86.42 25.77 -162.85
C GLU A 357 85.79 25.86 -164.25
N THR A 358 84.61 26.49 -164.33
CA THR A 358 83.83 26.70 -165.57
C THR A 358 84.47 27.61 -166.63
N LEU A 359 85.60 28.26 -166.31
CA LEU A 359 86.42 29.03 -167.26
C LEU A 359 87.61 28.24 -167.83
N VAL A 360 88.02 27.13 -167.19
CA VAL A 360 89.13 26.28 -167.67
C VAL A 360 88.66 25.35 -168.79
N ASP A 361 87.52 24.69 -168.63
CA ASP A 361 87.02 23.73 -169.62
C ASP A 361 86.63 24.39 -170.95
N LYS A 362 86.16 25.63 -170.91
CA LYS A 362 85.80 26.41 -172.12
C LYS A 362 86.99 26.79 -173.00
N LEU A 363 88.21 26.75 -172.46
CA LEU A 363 89.44 26.98 -173.23
C LEU A 363 89.91 25.68 -173.93
N LYS A 364 89.48 24.51 -173.44
CA LYS A 364 90.00 23.20 -173.82
C LYS A 364 89.27 22.54 -175.00
N ILE A 365 88.01 22.91 -175.23
CA ILE A 365 87.19 22.42 -176.37
C ILE A 365 87.43 23.26 -177.64
N ALA A 366 88.08 24.42 -177.53
CA ALA A 366 88.30 25.35 -178.64
C ALA A 366 89.44 24.96 -179.61
N THR A 367 90.15 23.85 -179.38
CA THR A 367 91.46 23.59 -180.02
C THR A 367 91.59 22.32 -180.86
N GLU A 368 90.67 21.34 -180.81
CA GLU A 368 90.88 20.03 -181.47
C GLU A 368 89.72 19.55 -182.36
N SER A 369 90.05 19.39 -183.65
CA SER A 369 89.30 18.75 -184.75
C SER A 369 88.07 19.46 -185.34
N THR A 370 87.91 19.28 -186.66
CA THR A 370 86.96 19.97 -187.54
C THR A 370 86.27 18.97 -188.47
N LEU A 371 84.99 19.19 -188.82
CA LEU A 371 84.42 18.95 -190.16
C LEU A 371 82.94 19.39 -190.28
N SER A 372 82.32 19.07 -191.43
CA SER A 372 81.19 19.72 -192.11
C SER A 372 79.89 19.97 -191.34
N ALA A 373 78.99 20.74 -191.97
CA ALA A 373 77.70 21.19 -191.42
C ALA A 373 76.52 20.26 -191.73
N GLU A 374 76.64 19.35 -192.71
CA GLU A 374 75.48 18.65 -193.31
C GLU A 374 75.07 17.37 -192.53
N GLU A 375 76.01 16.67 -191.91
CA GLU A 375 75.73 15.49 -191.05
C GLU A 375 75.11 15.86 -189.68
N ARG A 376 75.04 17.15 -189.35
CA ARG A 376 74.64 17.62 -188.01
C ARG A 376 73.12 17.68 -187.81
N ALA A 377 72.33 17.69 -188.87
CA ALA A 377 70.87 17.70 -188.77
C ALA A 377 70.32 16.33 -188.33
N ALA A 378 70.74 15.25 -188.99
CA ALA A 378 70.17 13.91 -188.83
C ALA A 378 70.25 13.33 -187.40
N ARG A 379 71.19 13.79 -186.56
CA ARG A 379 71.33 13.32 -185.17
C ARG A 379 70.44 14.07 -184.17
N PHE A 380 69.90 15.25 -184.51
CA PHE A 380 69.03 15.97 -183.57
C PHE A 380 67.58 15.45 -183.58
N ASP A 381 67.07 14.99 -184.72
CA ASP A 381 65.75 14.37 -184.81
C ASP A 381 65.68 13.01 -184.08
N GLU A 382 66.79 12.27 -184.01
CA GLU A 382 66.88 11.00 -183.29
C GLU A 382 66.84 11.21 -181.76
N MET A 383 67.58 12.19 -181.23
CA MET A 383 67.58 12.50 -179.78
C MET A 383 66.25 13.06 -179.28
N LEU A 384 65.51 13.81 -180.10
CA LEU A 384 64.19 14.34 -179.71
C LEU A 384 63.13 13.25 -179.49
N GLN A 385 63.16 12.17 -180.27
CA GLN A 385 62.15 11.09 -180.15
C GLN A 385 62.31 10.23 -178.89
N ASP A 386 63.49 10.20 -178.27
CA ASP A 386 63.71 9.46 -177.03
C ASP A 386 63.43 10.30 -175.76
N GLU A 387 63.67 11.62 -175.76
CA GLU A 387 63.21 12.45 -174.62
C GLU A 387 61.67 12.48 -174.51
N ASP A 388 60.94 12.63 -175.62
CA ASP A 388 59.47 12.61 -175.66
C ASP A 388 58.88 11.31 -175.07
N ARG A 389 59.59 10.17 -175.20
CA ARG A 389 59.19 8.90 -174.57
C ARG A 389 59.35 8.94 -173.06
N THR A 390 60.50 9.42 -172.55
CA THR A 390 60.76 9.45 -171.10
C THR A 390 59.80 10.38 -170.36
N GLN A 391 59.39 11.48 -170.98
CA GLN A 391 58.42 12.42 -170.42
C GLN A 391 57.04 11.77 -170.18
N ALA A 392 56.60 10.90 -171.10
CA ALA A 392 55.29 10.24 -171.03
C ALA A 392 55.17 9.22 -169.88
N GLU A 393 56.27 8.53 -169.52
CA GLU A 393 56.27 7.57 -168.41
C GLU A 393 56.14 8.26 -167.04
N ILE A 394 56.77 9.44 -166.88
CA ILE A 394 56.76 10.22 -165.64
C ILE A 394 55.35 10.73 -165.32
N ASP A 395 54.62 11.24 -166.32
CA ASP A 395 53.23 11.69 -166.15
C ASP A 395 52.29 10.54 -165.76
N GLN A 396 52.57 9.31 -166.21
CA GLN A 396 51.78 8.13 -165.85
C GLN A 396 51.97 7.74 -164.37
N GLN A 397 53.21 7.83 -163.86
CA GLN A 397 53.50 7.61 -162.43
C GLN A 397 52.89 8.68 -161.53
N LEU A 398 52.94 9.96 -161.95
CA LEU A 398 52.33 11.09 -161.23
C LEU A 398 50.80 10.94 -161.07
N LYS A 399 50.14 10.27 -162.01
CA LYS A 399 48.70 10.01 -161.96
C LYS A 399 48.35 8.98 -160.88
N HIS A 400 49.06 7.85 -160.87
CA HIS A 400 48.86 6.77 -159.89
C HIS A 400 49.04 7.22 -158.44
N LEU A 401 50.03 8.09 -158.18
CA LEU A 401 50.29 8.63 -156.83
C LEU A 401 49.14 9.51 -156.30
N ARG A 402 48.41 10.22 -157.17
CA ARG A 402 47.25 11.05 -156.78
C ARG A 402 46.04 10.19 -156.40
N ASP A 403 45.78 9.11 -157.14
CA ASP A 403 44.69 8.18 -156.85
C ASP A 403 44.91 7.45 -155.52
N LEU A 404 46.16 7.07 -155.22
CA LEU A 404 46.57 6.49 -153.95
C LEU A 404 46.40 7.48 -152.78
N GLN A 405 46.78 8.75 -152.98
CA GLN A 405 46.59 9.81 -151.99
C GLN A 405 45.10 9.98 -151.63
N PHE A 406 44.22 10.02 -152.64
CA PHE A 406 42.78 10.17 -152.44
C PHE A 406 42.18 9.04 -151.59
N HIS A 407 42.52 7.78 -151.90
CA HIS A 407 42.07 6.62 -151.12
C HIS A 407 42.52 6.71 -149.65
N LYS A 408 43.78 7.10 -149.38
CA LYS A 408 44.27 7.24 -148.00
C LYS A 408 43.65 8.40 -147.23
N THR A 409 43.26 9.50 -147.90
CA THR A 409 42.45 10.53 -147.24
C THR A 409 41.03 10.07 -146.91
N GLN A 410 40.44 9.16 -147.70
CA GLN A 410 39.11 8.61 -147.44
C GLN A 410 39.13 7.60 -146.28
N GLU A 411 40.10 6.68 -146.24
CA GLU A 411 40.31 5.77 -145.10
C GLU A 411 40.50 6.52 -143.77
N LEU A 412 41.22 7.65 -143.79
CA LEU A 412 41.42 8.52 -142.63
C LEU A 412 40.10 9.17 -142.15
N HIS A 413 39.22 9.53 -143.08
CA HIS A 413 37.93 10.15 -142.76
C HIS A 413 36.99 9.15 -142.08
N ASP A 414 36.84 7.95 -142.65
CA ASP A 414 36.03 6.87 -142.08
C ASP A 414 36.52 6.44 -140.69
N SER A 415 37.84 6.47 -140.48
CA SER A 415 38.45 6.18 -139.17
C SER A 415 38.08 7.24 -138.11
N LYS A 416 38.08 8.53 -138.47
CA LYS A 416 37.67 9.63 -137.57
C LYS A 416 36.16 9.65 -137.28
N ILE A 417 35.34 9.11 -138.17
CA ILE A 417 33.90 8.92 -137.90
C ILE A 417 33.71 7.80 -136.86
N LYS A 418 34.42 6.67 -136.99
CA LYS A 418 34.39 5.56 -136.03
C LYS A 418 34.87 5.99 -134.64
N GLU A 419 35.99 6.72 -134.58
CA GLU A 419 36.54 7.33 -133.36
C GLU A 419 35.46 8.13 -132.59
N ARG A 420 34.82 9.11 -133.24
CA ARG A 420 33.77 9.93 -132.65
C ARG A 420 32.53 9.14 -132.20
N ASN A 421 32.15 8.11 -132.94
CA ASN A 421 31.04 7.24 -132.53
C ASN A 421 31.38 6.48 -131.25
N THR A 422 32.58 5.88 -131.16
CA THR A 422 33.03 5.22 -129.91
C THR A 422 33.20 6.20 -128.75
N GLU A 423 33.62 7.43 -129.00
CA GLU A 423 33.73 8.48 -127.98
C GLU A 423 32.35 8.88 -127.43
N ALA A 424 31.32 8.96 -128.29
CA ALA A 424 29.94 9.19 -127.88
C ALA A 424 29.36 8.00 -127.08
N GLU A 425 29.65 6.75 -127.47
CA GLU A 425 29.27 5.54 -126.72
C GLU A 425 29.93 5.48 -125.33
N ILE A 426 31.21 5.88 -125.23
CA ILE A 426 31.92 6.00 -123.95
C ILE A 426 31.28 7.08 -123.08
N GLN A 427 30.96 8.26 -123.64
CA GLN A 427 30.30 9.33 -122.88
C GLN A 427 28.89 8.92 -122.40
N GLY A 428 28.11 8.23 -123.24
CA GLY A 428 26.81 7.65 -122.85
C GLY A 428 26.95 6.62 -121.73
N SER A 429 27.97 5.75 -121.81
CA SER A 429 28.28 4.75 -120.79
C SER A 429 28.72 5.39 -119.46
N GLN A 430 29.53 6.45 -119.51
CA GLN A 430 29.91 7.22 -118.32
C GLN A 430 28.71 7.94 -117.69
N ALA A 431 27.77 8.46 -118.49
CA ALA A 431 26.52 9.04 -117.99
C ALA A 431 25.63 7.98 -117.31
N ALA A 432 25.54 6.77 -117.88
CA ALA A 432 24.84 5.64 -117.27
C ALA A 432 25.47 5.24 -115.92
N ILE A 433 26.80 5.15 -115.84
CA ILE A 433 27.52 4.85 -114.59
C ILE A 433 27.27 5.93 -113.52
N ARG A 434 27.31 7.22 -113.89
CA ARG A 434 26.97 8.31 -112.94
C ARG A 434 25.54 8.21 -112.44
N ASN A 435 24.58 7.89 -113.31
CA ASN A 435 23.19 7.69 -112.93
C ASN A 435 23.01 6.48 -112.00
N LEU A 436 23.67 5.35 -112.28
CA LEU A 436 23.66 4.16 -111.43
C LEU A 436 24.31 4.44 -110.06
N ASN A 437 25.45 5.13 -110.01
CA ASN A 437 26.05 5.54 -108.74
C ASN A 437 25.13 6.49 -107.95
N SER A 438 24.41 7.39 -108.61
CA SER A 438 23.40 8.25 -107.96
C SER A 438 22.15 7.48 -107.48
N LYS A 439 21.94 6.26 -107.98
CA LYS A 439 20.88 5.34 -107.55
C LYS A 439 21.35 4.48 -106.37
N ILE A 440 22.61 4.04 -106.39
CA ILE A 440 23.28 3.36 -105.28
C ILE A 440 23.30 4.28 -104.05
N THR A 441 23.83 5.50 -104.14
CA THR A 441 23.88 6.40 -102.97
C THR A 441 22.49 6.76 -102.43
N LYS A 442 21.45 6.81 -103.27
CA LYS A 442 20.07 6.94 -102.81
C LYS A 442 19.62 5.71 -102.02
N LEU A 443 19.83 4.51 -102.56
CA LEU A 443 19.53 3.24 -101.87
C LEU A 443 20.33 3.10 -100.56
N ASP A 444 21.58 3.57 -100.50
CA ASP A 444 22.37 3.60 -99.26
C ASP A 444 21.77 4.56 -98.24
N THR A 445 21.38 5.78 -98.64
CA THR A 445 20.70 6.71 -97.72
C THR A 445 19.31 6.21 -97.28
N ASP A 446 18.61 5.47 -98.14
CA ASP A 446 17.31 4.87 -97.80
C ASP A 446 17.48 3.63 -96.92
N SER A 447 18.58 2.88 -97.07
CA SER A 447 19.00 1.79 -96.17
C SER A 447 19.38 2.31 -94.79
N LEU A 448 20.12 3.42 -94.70
CA LEU A 448 20.43 4.09 -93.44
C LEU A 448 19.15 4.61 -92.75
N LYS A 449 18.22 5.24 -93.49
CA LYS A 449 16.90 5.61 -92.95
C LYS A 449 16.10 4.38 -92.50
N GLN A 450 16.19 3.25 -93.21
CA GLN A 450 15.55 2.01 -92.78
C GLN A 450 16.18 1.46 -91.50
N GLN A 451 17.50 1.55 -91.33
CA GLN A 451 18.18 1.21 -90.07
C GLN A 451 17.77 2.16 -88.92
N GLU A 452 17.65 3.46 -89.17
CA GLU A 452 17.11 4.42 -88.20
C GLU A 452 15.64 4.11 -87.84
N ILE A 453 14.80 3.78 -88.84
CA ILE A 453 13.39 3.41 -88.62
C ILE A 453 13.30 2.09 -87.85
N ILE A 454 14.11 1.08 -88.18
CA ILE A 454 14.18 -0.19 -87.45
C ILE A 454 14.64 0.07 -86.01
N TYR A 455 15.71 0.84 -85.79
CA TYR A 455 16.19 1.14 -84.43
C TYR A 455 15.16 1.92 -83.60
N ASN A 456 14.44 2.87 -84.22
CA ASN A 456 13.34 3.58 -83.56
C ASN A 456 12.12 2.66 -83.30
N GLN A 457 11.84 1.69 -84.18
CA GLN A 457 10.81 0.69 -83.98
C GLN A 457 11.21 -0.34 -82.91
N ASP A 458 12.45 -0.81 -82.88
CA ASP A 458 12.99 -1.67 -81.82
C ASP A 458 12.98 -0.96 -80.46
N PHE A 459 13.30 0.34 -80.42
CA PHE A 459 13.17 1.15 -79.21
C PHE A 459 11.71 1.33 -78.77
N ALA A 460 10.79 1.52 -79.72
CA ALA A 460 9.35 1.58 -79.43
C ALA A 460 8.80 0.22 -78.99
N VAL A 461 9.24 -0.88 -79.61
CA VAL A 461 8.93 -2.27 -79.23
C VAL A 461 9.46 -2.53 -77.83
N GLN A 462 10.72 -2.22 -77.51
CA GLN A 462 11.24 -2.35 -76.15
C GLN A 462 10.49 -1.50 -75.12
N GLN A 463 10.01 -0.29 -75.48
CA GLN A 463 9.14 0.47 -74.58
C GLN A 463 7.77 -0.19 -74.40
N VAL A 464 7.19 -0.75 -75.48
CA VAL A 464 5.92 -1.47 -75.45
C VAL A 464 6.05 -2.79 -74.69
N GLU A 465 7.13 -3.56 -74.85
CA GLU A 465 7.47 -4.75 -74.06
C GLU A 465 7.65 -4.39 -72.59
N ARG A 466 8.51 -3.42 -72.26
CA ARG A 466 8.67 -2.92 -70.87
C ARG A 466 7.38 -2.32 -70.29
N ARG A 467 6.34 -2.08 -71.08
CA ARG A 467 4.99 -1.68 -70.66
C ARG A 467 4.04 -2.88 -70.59
N ILE A 468 4.13 -3.84 -71.50
CA ILE A 468 3.40 -5.10 -71.54
C ILE A 468 3.80 -5.97 -70.35
N ASN A 469 5.08 -6.19 -70.09
CA ASN A 469 5.57 -6.94 -68.92
C ASN A 469 5.04 -6.31 -67.62
N ARG A 470 5.09 -4.97 -67.50
CA ARG A 470 4.50 -4.21 -66.37
C ARG A 470 2.96 -4.32 -66.26
N ILE A 471 2.24 -4.59 -67.35
CA ILE A 471 0.79 -4.80 -67.37
C ILE A 471 0.43 -6.28 -67.14
N GLN A 472 1.27 -7.22 -67.61
CA GLN A 472 1.14 -8.66 -67.42
C GLN A 472 1.58 -9.14 -66.02
N GLY A 473 2.25 -8.28 -65.24
CA GLY A 473 2.61 -8.55 -63.85
C GLY A 473 4.09 -8.87 -63.61
N GLU A 474 4.90 -8.93 -64.67
CA GLU A 474 6.37 -8.98 -64.58
C GLU A 474 6.93 -7.61 -64.19
N ARG A 475 6.86 -7.36 -62.88
CA ARG A 475 7.63 -6.33 -62.18
C ARG A 475 9.08 -6.78 -61.97
N SER A 476 9.97 -5.86 -61.59
CA SER A 476 11.32 -6.24 -61.13
C SER A 476 11.20 -7.25 -59.99
N ASN A 477 12.14 -8.20 -59.89
CA ASN A 477 12.07 -9.26 -58.88
C ASN A 477 12.04 -8.68 -57.45
N GLU A 478 12.71 -7.55 -57.23
CA GLU A 478 12.68 -6.78 -55.96
C GLU A 478 11.31 -6.13 -55.70
N GLU A 479 10.68 -5.52 -56.71
CA GLU A 479 9.32 -4.95 -56.59
C GLU A 479 8.29 -6.06 -56.33
N LYS A 480 8.45 -7.22 -56.98
CA LYS A 480 7.60 -8.39 -56.77
C LYS A 480 7.73 -8.91 -55.34
N VAL A 481 8.95 -9.12 -54.84
CA VAL A 481 9.20 -9.52 -53.45
C VAL A 481 8.67 -8.48 -52.45
N HIS A 482 8.81 -7.18 -52.72
CA HIS A 482 8.24 -6.14 -51.86
C HIS A 482 6.72 -6.15 -51.82
N LEU A 483 6.06 -6.41 -52.96
CA LEU A 483 4.61 -6.51 -53.03
C LEU A 483 4.09 -7.83 -52.44
N GLU A 484 4.80 -8.95 -52.62
CA GLU A 484 4.47 -10.23 -51.97
C GLU A 484 4.66 -10.17 -50.45
N SER A 485 5.69 -9.48 -49.96
CA SER A 485 5.82 -9.12 -48.54
C SER A 485 4.62 -8.32 -48.09
N LYS A 486 4.29 -7.22 -48.78
CA LYS A 486 3.20 -6.34 -48.37
C LYS A 486 1.81 -6.99 -48.48
N ILE A 487 1.63 -7.96 -49.39
CA ILE A 487 0.44 -8.81 -49.45
C ILE A 487 0.38 -9.72 -48.22
N LYS A 488 1.49 -10.34 -47.80
CA LYS A 488 1.55 -11.11 -46.55
C LYS A 488 1.26 -10.22 -45.34
N ASP A 489 1.96 -9.10 -45.18
CA ASP A 489 1.76 -8.16 -44.07
C ASP A 489 0.27 -7.74 -43.96
N LEU A 490 -0.39 -7.44 -45.09
CA LEU A 490 -1.82 -7.11 -45.15
C LEU A 490 -2.77 -8.31 -44.95
N THR A 491 -2.32 -9.54 -45.24
CA THR A 491 -3.09 -10.77 -45.00
C THR A 491 -3.02 -11.17 -43.53
N ASP A 492 -1.85 -11.07 -42.91
CA ASP A 492 -1.62 -11.28 -41.48
C ASP A 492 -2.42 -10.26 -40.65
N ASP A 493 -2.43 -8.98 -41.06
CA ASP A 493 -3.29 -7.93 -40.49
C ASP A 493 -4.78 -8.29 -40.62
N LEU A 494 -5.23 -8.74 -41.80
CA LEU A 494 -6.62 -9.14 -42.04
C LEU A 494 -7.02 -10.32 -41.15
N GLU A 495 -6.15 -11.32 -41.03
CA GLU A 495 -6.40 -12.51 -40.21
C GLU A 495 -6.43 -12.17 -38.72
N GLN A 496 -5.52 -11.30 -38.24
CA GLN A 496 -5.61 -10.73 -36.89
C GLN A 496 -6.94 -9.98 -36.66
N LYS A 497 -7.38 -9.13 -37.60
CA LYS A 497 -8.68 -8.46 -37.45
C LYS A 497 -9.84 -9.44 -37.43
N ASN A 498 -9.82 -10.48 -38.25
CA ASN A 498 -10.84 -11.53 -38.27
C ASN A 498 -10.87 -12.34 -36.94
N ASN A 499 -9.70 -12.62 -36.36
CA ASN A 499 -9.56 -13.23 -35.04
C ASN A 499 -10.10 -12.33 -33.92
N THR A 500 -9.84 -11.01 -33.95
CA THR A 500 -10.48 -10.08 -33.00
C THR A 500 -12.00 -9.97 -33.17
N HIS A 501 -12.50 -10.02 -34.42
CA HIS A 501 -13.93 -9.96 -34.71
C HIS A 501 -14.68 -11.21 -34.24
N THR A 502 -14.11 -12.39 -34.45
CA THR A 502 -14.67 -13.66 -33.96
C THR A 502 -14.66 -13.75 -32.44
N LEU A 503 -13.59 -13.28 -31.77
CA LEU A 503 -13.53 -13.16 -30.30
C LEU A 503 -14.63 -12.23 -29.75
N LEU A 504 -14.76 -11.02 -30.30
CA LEU A 504 -15.81 -10.07 -29.91
C LEU A 504 -17.23 -10.63 -30.15
N THR A 505 -17.41 -11.40 -31.23
CA THR A 505 -18.69 -12.08 -31.54
C THR A 505 -19.00 -13.19 -30.54
N LEU A 506 -17.99 -13.91 -30.05
CA LEU A 506 -18.15 -14.91 -28.98
C LEU A 506 -18.51 -14.24 -27.64
N GLN A 507 -17.84 -13.13 -27.30
CA GLN A 507 -18.15 -12.34 -26.10
C GLN A 507 -19.58 -11.77 -26.15
N LEU A 508 -20.02 -11.24 -27.29
CA LEU A 508 -21.40 -10.79 -27.50
C LEU A 508 -22.42 -11.92 -27.33
N LYS A 509 -22.12 -13.14 -27.77
CA LYS A 509 -22.98 -14.31 -27.51
C LYS A 509 -23.07 -14.65 -26.01
N ARG A 510 -21.93 -14.70 -25.30
CA ARG A 510 -21.92 -14.95 -23.84
C ARG A 510 -22.79 -13.93 -23.12
N LEU A 511 -22.59 -12.63 -23.38
CA LEU A 511 -23.40 -11.56 -22.80
C LEU A 511 -24.90 -11.67 -23.15
N GLN A 512 -25.25 -12.10 -24.36
CA GLN A 512 -26.66 -12.34 -24.74
C GLN A 512 -27.29 -13.51 -23.95
N ASP A 513 -26.53 -14.58 -23.71
CA ASP A 513 -27.00 -15.74 -22.93
C ASP A 513 -27.04 -15.45 -21.42
N ASP A 514 -26.12 -14.62 -20.90
CA ASP A 514 -26.17 -14.08 -19.54
C ASP A 514 -27.41 -13.18 -19.35
N ILE A 515 -27.71 -12.28 -20.30
CA ILE A 515 -28.95 -11.48 -20.30
C ILE A 515 -30.20 -12.38 -20.34
N ARG A 516 -30.17 -13.49 -21.10
CA ARG A 516 -31.26 -14.49 -21.13
C ARG A 516 -31.35 -15.29 -19.83
N ARG A 517 -30.28 -15.47 -19.07
CA ARG A 517 -30.30 -16.08 -17.74
C ARG A 517 -30.95 -15.13 -16.74
N VAL A 518 -30.42 -13.91 -16.61
CA VAL A 518 -30.93 -12.89 -15.67
C VAL A 518 -32.41 -12.57 -15.90
N ARG A 519 -32.88 -12.52 -17.15
CA ARG A 519 -34.32 -12.36 -17.45
C ARG A 519 -35.18 -13.49 -16.91
N ARG A 520 -34.75 -14.76 -17.02
CA ARG A 520 -35.49 -15.92 -16.48
C ARG A 520 -35.45 -15.98 -14.95
N GLU A 521 -34.39 -15.49 -14.32
CA GLU A 521 -34.30 -15.36 -12.87
C GLU A 521 -35.21 -14.22 -12.35
N LEU A 522 -35.28 -13.09 -13.08
CA LEU A 522 -36.23 -12.00 -12.82
C LEU A 522 -37.70 -12.43 -13.01
N GLU A 523 -38.00 -13.22 -14.05
CA GLU A 523 -39.35 -13.77 -14.30
C GLU A 523 -39.79 -14.72 -13.17
N LYS A 524 -38.89 -15.58 -12.66
CA LYS A 524 -39.14 -16.43 -11.48
C LYS A 524 -39.41 -15.62 -10.22
N SER A 525 -38.53 -14.67 -9.89
CA SER A 525 -38.70 -13.82 -8.71
C SER A 525 -39.98 -12.97 -8.80
N GLY A 526 -40.37 -12.57 -10.02
CA GLY A 526 -41.66 -11.93 -10.29
C GLY A 526 -42.87 -12.83 -10.01
N ALA A 527 -42.79 -14.12 -10.36
CA ALA A 527 -43.84 -15.10 -10.05
C ALA A 527 -43.92 -15.41 -8.54
N GLU A 528 -42.78 -15.68 -7.90
CA GLU A 528 -42.67 -15.91 -6.45
C GLU A 528 -43.23 -14.72 -5.66
N LYS A 529 -42.92 -13.48 -6.08
CA LYS A 529 -43.51 -12.27 -5.51
C LYS A 529 -45.04 -12.21 -5.71
N GLY A 530 -45.55 -12.69 -6.84
CA GLY A 530 -46.99 -12.83 -7.08
C GLY A 530 -47.62 -13.78 -6.07
N ASP A 531 -47.08 -14.99 -5.92
CA ASP A 531 -47.56 -16.01 -4.98
C ASP A 531 -47.54 -15.50 -3.52
N PHE A 532 -46.46 -14.82 -3.11
CA PHE A 532 -46.40 -14.18 -1.78
C PHE A 532 -47.42 -13.05 -1.62
N THR A 533 -47.70 -12.27 -2.68
CA THR A 533 -48.71 -11.20 -2.64
C THR A 533 -50.10 -11.80 -2.41
N SER A 534 -50.49 -12.83 -3.17
CA SER A 534 -51.75 -13.55 -2.96
C SER A 534 -51.82 -14.22 -1.58
N LYS A 535 -50.70 -14.74 -1.05
CA LYS A 535 -50.65 -15.30 0.31
C LYS A 535 -50.86 -14.22 1.40
N ILE A 536 -50.34 -13.01 1.19
CA ILE A 536 -50.60 -11.85 2.07
C ILE A 536 -52.08 -11.45 2.00
N GLU A 537 -52.70 -11.45 0.82
CA GLU A 537 -54.13 -11.19 0.65
C GLU A 537 -55.00 -12.24 1.37
N GLU A 538 -54.69 -13.53 1.25
CA GLU A 538 -55.36 -14.61 2.01
C GLU A 538 -55.24 -14.41 3.53
N LEU A 539 -54.05 -14.08 4.03
CA LEU A 539 -53.82 -13.87 5.47
C LEU A 539 -54.54 -12.61 5.99
N ASN A 540 -54.63 -11.55 5.18
CA ASN A 540 -55.43 -10.37 5.51
C ASN A 540 -56.94 -10.66 5.54
N LEU A 541 -57.44 -11.52 4.63
CA LEU A 541 -58.83 -12.00 4.68
C LEU A 541 -59.10 -12.85 5.93
N TYR A 542 -58.16 -13.71 6.33
CA TYR A 542 -58.26 -14.52 7.56
C TYR A 542 -58.19 -13.66 8.84
N ASN A 543 -57.32 -12.66 8.89
CA ASN A 543 -57.23 -11.74 10.02
C ASN A 543 -58.53 -10.91 10.14
N THR A 544 -59.04 -10.35 9.05
CA THR A 544 -60.28 -9.55 9.06
C THR A 544 -61.55 -10.37 9.33
N SER A 545 -61.57 -11.68 9.04
CA SER A 545 -62.64 -12.57 9.54
C SER A 545 -62.50 -12.84 11.04
N SER A 546 -61.29 -13.18 11.51
CA SER A 546 -61.01 -13.44 12.92
C SER A 546 -61.30 -12.24 13.82
N GLU A 547 -60.98 -11.02 13.38
CA GLU A 547 -61.35 -9.77 14.06
C GLU A 547 -62.87 -9.55 14.13
N ARG A 548 -63.63 -10.04 13.15
CA ARG A 548 -65.10 -9.94 13.13
C ARG A 548 -65.70 -10.92 14.13
N GLU A 549 -65.17 -12.14 14.20
CA GLU A 549 -65.55 -13.12 15.21
C GLU A 549 -65.21 -12.65 16.63
N LEU A 550 -64.01 -12.09 16.83
CA LEU A 550 -63.61 -11.50 18.11
C LEU A 550 -64.57 -10.37 18.56
N ARG A 551 -64.97 -9.49 17.64
CA ARG A 551 -65.98 -8.44 17.91
C ARG A 551 -67.34 -9.03 18.29
N ASN A 552 -67.78 -10.08 17.62
CA ASN A 552 -69.03 -10.79 17.95
C ASN A 552 -68.95 -11.42 19.35
N ILE A 553 -67.83 -12.05 19.71
CA ILE A 553 -67.59 -12.65 21.04
C ILE A 553 -67.56 -11.56 22.13
N ILE A 554 -66.93 -10.41 21.87
CA ILE A 554 -66.92 -9.26 22.79
C ILE A 554 -68.35 -8.74 23.04
N SER A 555 -69.16 -8.58 22.00
CA SER A 555 -70.56 -8.17 22.13
C SER A 555 -71.40 -9.21 22.90
N SER A 556 -71.23 -10.51 22.59
CA SER A 556 -71.89 -11.59 23.33
C SER A 556 -71.53 -11.59 24.82
N LYS A 557 -70.24 -11.39 25.16
CA LYS A 557 -69.77 -11.23 26.54
C LYS A 557 -70.40 -10.01 27.22
N GLN A 558 -70.50 -8.87 26.53
CA GLN A 558 -71.12 -7.66 27.07
C GLN A 558 -72.60 -7.88 27.41
N ASN A 559 -73.36 -8.54 26.51
CA ASN A 559 -74.76 -8.90 26.75
C ASN A 559 -74.89 -9.83 27.97
N LEU A 560 -74.10 -10.91 28.04
CA LEU A 560 -74.09 -11.82 29.19
C LEU A 560 -73.70 -11.13 30.51
N MET A 561 -72.86 -10.09 30.49
CA MET A 561 -72.56 -9.27 31.68
C MET A 561 -73.75 -8.38 32.09
N VAL A 562 -74.54 -7.88 31.14
CA VAL A 562 -75.80 -7.18 31.43
C VAL A 562 -76.82 -8.14 32.04
N ASP A 563 -77.02 -9.31 31.44
CA ASP A 563 -77.92 -10.36 31.95
C ASP A 563 -77.52 -10.79 33.38
N GLN A 564 -76.23 -11.02 33.63
CA GLN A 564 -75.73 -11.35 34.96
C GLN A 564 -76.01 -10.24 35.98
N ASN A 565 -75.98 -8.97 35.57
CA ASN A 565 -76.27 -7.85 36.46
C ASN A 565 -77.78 -7.68 36.70
N ILE A 566 -78.63 -7.95 35.71
CA ILE A 566 -80.09 -8.04 35.88
C ILE A 566 -80.43 -9.15 36.90
N LEU A 567 -79.83 -10.34 36.76
CA LEU A 567 -80.02 -11.44 37.70
C LEU A 567 -79.53 -11.11 39.12
N LYS A 568 -78.41 -10.37 39.27
CA LYS A 568 -77.95 -9.88 40.59
C LYS A 568 -78.97 -8.91 41.23
N LEU A 569 -79.56 -8.02 40.43
CA LEU A 569 -80.60 -7.10 40.91
C LEU A 569 -81.87 -7.84 41.34
N GLU A 570 -82.28 -8.87 40.60
CA GLU A 570 -83.40 -9.73 40.99
C GLU A 570 -83.10 -10.54 42.26
N ILE A 571 -81.91 -11.16 42.37
CA ILE A 571 -81.47 -11.84 43.60
C ILE A 571 -81.45 -10.89 44.79
N LYS A 572 -81.03 -9.62 44.60
CA LYS A 572 -81.12 -8.60 45.66
C LYS A 572 -82.57 -8.31 46.02
N ARG A 573 -83.46 -8.05 45.04
CA ARG A 573 -84.89 -7.81 45.26
C ARG A 573 -85.56 -8.96 46.04
N LEU A 574 -85.26 -10.21 45.68
CA LEU A 574 -85.74 -11.40 46.36
C LEU A 574 -85.22 -11.50 47.80
N ARG A 575 -83.94 -11.17 48.04
CA ARG A 575 -83.34 -11.12 49.37
C ARG A 575 -83.94 -10.03 50.25
N ASP A 576 -84.12 -8.83 49.71
CA ASP A 576 -84.69 -7.69 50.45
C ASP A 576 -86.15 -7.97 50.84
N MET A 577 -86.94 -8.63 49.97
CA MET A 577 -88.28 -9.13 50.31
C MET A 577 -88.29 -10.26 51.35
N LEU A 578 -87.28 -11.14 51.35
CA LEU A 578 -87.14 -12.20 52.36
C LEU A 578 -86.77 -11.61 53.73
N ASN A 579 -85.86 -10.64 53.77
CA ASN A 579 -85.47 -9.93 54.98
C ASN A 579 -86.66 -9.21 55.60
N GLY A 580 -87.45 -8.46 54.81
CA GLY A 580 -88.67 -7.81 55.31
C GLY A 580 -89.67 -8.79 55.93
N ARG A 581 -89.85 -9.98 55.34
CA ARG A 581 -90.67 -11.05 55.95
C ARG A 581 -90.07 -11.64 57.22
N ALA A 582 -88.75 -11.68 57.35
CA ALA A 582 -88.09 -12.11 58.58
C ALA A 582 -88.28 -11.06 59.70
N ASP A 583 -88.19 -9.77 59.37
CA ASP A 583 -88.47 -8.66 60.30
C ASP A 583 -89.94 -8.65 60.74
N ASP A 584 -90.90 -8.91 59.83
CA ASP A 584 -92.31 -9.08 60.17
C ASP A 584 -92.53 -10.23 61.18
N VAL A 585 -91.91 -11.38 60.94
CA VAL A 585 -91.97 -12.54 61.86
C VAL A 585 -91.33 -12.21 63.21
N LEU A 586 -90.16 -11.56 63.22
CA LEU A 586 -89.46 -11.18 64.45
C LEU A 586 -90.28 -10.16 65.26
N ASN A 587 -90.94 -9.20 64.61
CA ASN A 587 -91.88 -8.28 65.26
C ASN A 587 -93.10 -9.02 65.86
N MET A 588 -93.64 -10.03 65.18
CA MET A 588 -94.73 -10.85 65.69
C MET A 588 -94.30 -11.73 66.87
N GLU A 589 -93.09 -12.32 66.85
CA GLU A 589 -92.54 -13.06 67.98
C GLU A 589 -92.25 -12.16 69.19
N LYS A 590 -91.68 -10.96 68.96
CA LYS A 590 -91.49 -9.94 70.00
C LYS A 590 -92.81 -9.56 70.67
N ARG A 591 -93.88 -9.40 69.88
CA ARG A 591 -95.24 -9.13 70.39
C ARG A 591 -95.83 -10.34 71.14
N ARG A 592 -95.56 -11.58 70.69
CA ARG A 592 -95.93 -12.82 71.42
C ARG A 592 -95.26 -12.88 72.79
N LEU A 593 -93.96 -12.58 72.86
CA LEU A 593 -93.19 -12.58 74.09
C LEU A 593 -93.68 -11.51 75.08
N GLN A 594 -93.96 -10.29 74.60
CA GLN A 594 -94.52 -9.21 75.43
C GLN A 594 -95.89 -9.57 76.03
N LEU A 595 -96.73 -10.30 75.29
CA LEU A 595 -98.02 -10.78 75.81
C LEU A 595 -97.82 -11.92 76.82
N ASP A 596 -96.87 -12.83 76.61
CA ASP A 596 -96.57 -13.91 77.54
C ASP A 596 -95.93 -13.41 78.86
N THR A 597 -95.09 -12.36 78.83
CA THR A 597 -94.59 -11.71 80.06
C THR A 597 -95.72 -11.03 80.82
N ALA A 598 -96.59 -10.24 80.15
CA ALA A 598 -97.74 -9.61 80.80
C ALA A 598 -98.71 -10.65 81.40
N MET A 599 -98.90 -11.80 80.75
CA MET A 599 -99.70 -12.91 81.28
C MET A 599 -99.06 -13.61 82.48
N LYS A 600 -97.71 -13.64 82.56
CA LYS A 600 -96.97 -14.16 83.73
C LYS A 600 -97.03 -13.19 84.91
N GLU A 601 -96.87 -11.89 84.66
CA GLU A 601 -97.04 -10.83 85.66
C GLU A 601 -98.45 -10.87 86.25
N ARG A 602 -99.50 -10.91 85.41
CA ARG A 602 -100.90 -11.01 85.86
C ARG A 602 -101.17 -12.28 86.68
N ARG A 603 -100.52 -13.41 86.36
CA ARG A 603 -100.61 -14.65 87.16
C ARG A 603 -99.90 -14.51 88.51
N HIS A 604 -98.77 -13.80 88.57
CA HIS A 604 -98.06 -13.56 89.82
C HIS A 604 -98.83 -12.60 90.75
N GLU A 605 -99.42 -11.53 90.21
CA GLU A 605 -100.36 -10.66 90.95
C GLU A 605 -101.53 -11.47 91.55
N ILE A 606 -102.13 -12.38 90.77
CA ILE A 606 -103.20 -13.27 91.25
C ILE A 606 -102.67 -14.24 92.32
N SER A 607 -101.44 -14.74 92.22
CA SER A 607 -100.80 -15.54 93.28
C SER A 607 -100.67 -14.73 94.57
N ILE A 608 -100.10 -13.53 94.51
CA ILE A 608 -99.93 -12.62 95.65
C ILE A 608 -101.30 -12.28 96.29
N HIS A 609 -102.34 -11.99 95.49
CA HIS A 609 -103.68 -11.79 96.02
C HIS A 609 -104.27 -13.06 96.66
N THR A 610 -103.99 -14.25 96.11
CA THR A 610 -104.44 -15.53 96.68
C THR A 610 -103.71 -15.85 97.99
N GLU A 611 -102.41 -15.58 98.06
CA GLU A 611 -101.57 -15.72 99.25
C GLU A 611 -101.96 -14.70 100.34
N MET A 612 -102.29 -13.47 99.95
CA MET A 612 -102.86 -12.44 100.83
C MET A 612 -104.22 -12.87 101.40
N LEU A 613 -105.11 -13.45 100.58
CA LEU A 613 -106.39 -14.00 101.03
C LEU A 613 -106.18 -15.22 101.95
N GLN A 614 -105.20 -16.08 101.67
CA GLN A 614 -104.82 -17.16 102.57
C GLN A 614 -104.24 -16.62 103.89
N ALA A 615 -103.47 -15.53 103.87
CA ALA A 615 -102.98 -14.86 105.07
C ALA A 615 -104.13 -14.24 105.89
N GLN A 616 -105.12 -13.61 105.24
CA GLN A 616 -106.34 -13.15 105.90
C GLN A 616 -107.15 -14.32 106.49
N ILE A 617 -107.20 -15.48 105.82
CA ILE A 617 -107.81 -16.70 106.38
C ILE A 617 -106.99 -17.25 107.56
N ARG A 618 -105.66 -17.13 107.57
CA ARG A 618 -104.84 -17.46 108.75
C ARG A 618 -105.12 -16.50 109.90
N VAL A 619 -105.12 -15.19 109.67
CA VAL A 619 -105.47 -14.18 110.67
C VAL A 619 -106.88 -14.41 111.22
N ALA A 620 -107.89 -14.68 110.39
CA ALA A 620 -109.24 -15.02 110.88
C ALA A 620 -109.29 -16.35 111.66
N ASN A 621 -108.39 -17.30 111.37
CA ASN A 621 -108.23 -18.51 112.18
C ASN A 621 -107.46 -18.26 113.49
N GLU A 622 -106.55 -17.29 113.51
CA GLU A 622 -105.84 -16.80 114.69
C GLU A 622 -106.75 -15.93 115.56
N GLU A 623 -107.69 -15.16 114.99
CA GLU A 623 -108.78 -14.47 115.68
C GLU A 623 -109.78 -15.47 116.28
N ARG A 624 -110.18 -16.50 115.53
CA ARG A 624 -110.94 -17.64 116.07
C ARG A 624 -110.15 -18.35 117.18
N GLY A 625 -108.83 -18.44 117.02
CA GLY A 625 -107.88 -18.92 118.01
C GLY A 625 -107.83 -18.02 119.24
N GLN A 626 -107.86 -16.70 119.07
CA GLN A 626 -107.91 -15.70 120.13
C GLN A 626 -109.24 -15.71 120.85
N ILE A 627 -110.38 -15.90 120.17
CA ILE A 627 -111.69 -16.03 120.80
C ILE A 627 -111.78 -17.34 121.60
N SER A 628 -111.20 -18.43 121.08
CA SER A 628 -111.05 -19.69 121.84
C SER A 628 -110.08 -19.54 123.02
N ALA A 629 -108.99 -18.79 122.83
CA ALA A 629 -108.03 -18.45 123.87
C ALA A 629 -108.63 -17.48 124.89
N GLU A 630 -109.53 -16.57 124.53
CA GLU A 630 -110.28 -15.67 125.41
C GLU A 630 -111.36 -16.43 126.17
N LEU A 631 -112.01 -17.43 125.57
CA LEU A 631 -112.85 -18.37 126.32
C LEU A 631 -112.01 -19.09 127.38
N HIS A 632 -110.82 -19.58 126.99
CA HIS A 632 -109.83 -20.13 127.91
C HIS A 632 -109.23 -19.08 128.85
N GLU A 633 -109.26 -17.78 128.53
CA GLU A 633 -108.75 -16.70 129.37
C GLU A 633 -109.83 -16.07 130.25
N ARG A 634 -111.12 -16.33 130.00
CA ARG A 634 -112.22 -16.13 130.96
C ARG A 634 -112.15 -17.24 132.00
N ILE A 635 -111.95 -18.49 131.58
CA ILE A 635 -111.62 -19.62 132.47
C ILE A 635 -110.31 -19.33 133.23
N SER A 636 -109.26 -18.86 132.55
CA SER A 636 -108.00 -18.47 133.19
C SER A 636 -108.07 -17.13 133.90
N LYS A 637 -109.11 -16.28 133.76
CA LYS A 637 -109.33 -15.12 134.64
C LYS A 637 -110.07 -15.50 135.91
N ILE A 638 -110.92 -16.54 135.87
CA ILE A 638 -111.40 -17.20 137.10
C ILE A 638 -110.20 -17.78 137.88
N ASP A 639 -109.17 -18.30 137.19
CA ASP A 639 -107.95 -18.82 137.82
C ASP A 639 -106.88 -17.75 138.15
N LYS A 640 -106.72 -16.70 137.34
CA LYS A 640 -105.84 -15.55 137.60
C LYS A 640 -106.44 -14.62 138.66
N LEU A 641 -107.74 -14.67 138.95
CA LEU A 641 -108.29 -14.06 140.16
C LEU A 641 -107.91 -14.85 141.43
N LYS A 642 -107.65 -16.16 141.33
CA LYS A 642 -107.00 -16.92 142.42
C LYS A 642 -105.53 -16.53 142.56
N LYS A 643 -104.79 -16.41 141.45
CA LYS A 643 -103.33 -16.16 141.44
C LYS A 643 -102.86 -14.70 141.44
N ARG A 644 -103.73 -13.71 141.18
CA ARG A 644 -103.40 -12.28 141.37
C ARG A 644 -103.66 -11.79 142.79
N TYR A 645 -104.03 -12.71 143.67
CA TYR A 645 -103.85 -12.61 145.12
C TYR A 645 -102.36 -12.83 145.54
N GLU A 646 -101.45 -13.21 144.61
CA GLU A 646 -100.21 -13.93 144.93
C GLU A 646 -98.84 -13.22 144.64
N ILE A 647 -98.55 -12.58 143.48
CA ILE A 647 -97.15 -12.19 143.04
C ILE A 647 -97.05 -10.76 142.39
N LEU A 648 -95.88 -10.05 142.46
CA LEU A 648 -95.83 -8.56 142.42
C LEU A 648 -94.62 -7.70 141.81
N MET A 649 -93.37 -8.16 141.57
CA MET A 649 -92.12 -7.29 141.73
C MET A 649 -90.97 -7.31 140.55
N VAL A 650 -90.30 -6.21 139.94
CA VAL A 650 -88.86 -5.95 139.23
C VAL A 650 -88.50 -5.59 137.63
N SER A 651 -87.31 -4.94 137.16
CA SER A 651 -86.76 -4.45 135.74
C SER A 651 -85.18 -3.98 135.54
N MET A 652 -84.33 -3.44 134.51
CA MET A 652 -84.00 -3.27 132.96
C MET A 652 -82.59 -2.49 132.47
N ALA A 653 -82.00 -2.42 131.17
CA ALA A 653 -80.65 -1.74 130.66
C ALA A 653 -80.21 -1.47 129.06
N PRO A 654 -79.03 -0.77 128.59
CA PRO A 654 -78.67 -0.19 127.16
C PRO A 654 -77.17 -0.29 126.36
N PRO A 655 -76.44 0.67 125.56
CA PRO A 655 -75.69 0.54 124.16
C PRO A 655 -74.25 1.27 123.69
N GLU A 656 -73.86 1.46 122.33
CA GLU A 656 -72.84 2.39 121.51
C GLU A 656 -71.46 2.05 120.65
N GLY A 657 -70.88 2.88 119.64
CA GLY A 657 -69.56 2.72 118.76
C GLY A 657 -69.03 3.75 117.57
N GLU A 658 -67.81 3.64 116.85
CA GLU A 658 -67.08 4.60 115.80
C GLU A 658 -65.91 3.98 114.79
N GLU A 659 -64.98 4.44 113.82
CA GLU A 659 -64.33 5.62 112.98
C GLU A 659 -63.32 5.21 111.72
N GLU A 660 -62.62 6.06 110.83
CA GLU A 660 -61.74 5.75 109.56
C GLU A 660 -60.61 6.77 108.94
N ARG A 661 -59.53 6.44 108.08
CA ARG A 661 -58.62 7.39 107.20
C ARG A 661 -57.56 6.86 106.06
N SER A 662 -56.86 7.70 105.19
CA SER A 662 -55.94 7.36 103.96
C SER A 662 -54.67 8.30 103.46
N GLN A 663 -54.03 8.19 102.20
CA GLN A 663 -52.59 8.61 101.74
C GLN A 663 -52.25 9.09 100.22
N ALA A 664 -51.03 9.64 99.78
CA ALA A 664 -50.63 10.11 98.35
C ALA A 664 -49.14 10.09 97.66
N TYR A 665 -48.46 11.21 97.20
CA TYR A 665 -47.71 11.46 95.86
C TYR A 665 -46.18 12.03 95.78
N TYR A 666 -45.46 12.17 94.59
CA TYR A 666 -44.35 13.16 94.10
C TYR A 666 -43.09 12.79 93.19
N VAL A 667 -42.71 11.53 92.93
CA VAL A 667 -41.30 11.14 92.62
C VAL A 667 -40.76 11.32 91.18
N ILE A 668 -41.60 11.33 90.14
CA ILE A 668 -41.16 11.06 88.75
C ILE A 668 -40.43 12.23 88.05
N LYS A 669 -40.67 13.49 88.48
CA LYS A 669 -40.14 14.66 87.75
C LYS A 669 -38.63 14.88 87.89
N ALA A 670 -38.00 14.40 88.95
CA ALA A 670 -36.61 14.71 89.30
C ALA A 670 -35.53 13.94 88.50
N ALA A 671 -35.92 13.08 87.55
CA ALA A 671 -35.00 12.14 86.90
C ALA A 671 -34.38 12.63 85.57
N GLN A 672 -35.00 13.58 84.86
CA GLN A 672 -34.61 13.91 83.48
C GLN A 672 -33.62 15.07 83.35
N GLU A 673 -33.64 16.05 84.26
CA GLU A 673 -32.78 17.26 84.19
C GLU A 673 -31.28 16.97 84.52
N LYS A 674 -30.90 15.72 84.77
CA LYS A 674 -29.57 15.34 85.27
C LYS A 674 -28.56 14.95 84.19
N GLU A 675 -29.00 14.58 82.99
CA GLU A 675 -28.12 13.95 81.98
C GLU A 675 -27.62 14.93 80.89
N GLU A 676 -28.31 16.05 80.67
CA GLU A 676 -27.92 17.04 79.65
C GLU A 676 -26.72 17.92 80.11
N LEU A 677 -26.68 18.29 81.40
CA LEU A 677 -25.65 19.16 81.98
C LEU A 677 -24.24 18.56 82.10
N GLN A 678 -24.02 17.31 81.67
CA GLN A 678 -22.72 16.64 81.75
C GLN A 678 -21.97 16.53 80.41
N ARG A 679 -22.55 16.99 79.28
CA ARG A 679 -21.86 16.96 77.96
C ARG A 679 -21.12 18.25 77.58
N GLU A 680 -21.45 19.40 78.17
CA GLU A 680 -20.83 20.69 77.79
C GLU A 680 -19.51 21.00 78.55
N GLY A 681 -19.12 20.16 79.53
CA GLY A 681 -17.93 20.38 80.35
C GLY A 681 -16.60 20.00 79.68
N ASP A 682 -16.54 18.84 79.01
CA ASP A 682 -15.26 18.23 78.60
C ASP A 682 -14.61 18.91 77.38
N ASP A 683 -15.39 19.58 76.52
CA ASP A 683 -14.91 20.16 75.25
C ASP A 683 -14.11 21.47 75.40
N LEU A 684 -14.23 22.15 76.56
CA LEU A 684 -13.56 23.44 76.81
C LEU A 684 -12.13 23.27 77.35
N ASP A 685 -11.89 22.27 78.21
CA ASP A 685 -10.61 22.09 78.89
C ASP A 685 -9.48 21.60 77.95
N ALA A 686 -9.86 21.01 76.81
CA ALA A 686 -8.95 20.51 75.78
C ALA A 686 -8.16 21.63 75.04
N ARG A 687 -8.68 22.87 74.99
CA ARG A 687 -8.09 23.93 74.14
C ARG A 687 -6.99 24.75 74.83
N ILE A 688 -7.02 24.87 76.16
CA ILE A 688 -6.13 25.78 76.90
C ILE A 688 -4.66 25.32 76.89
N ARG A 689 -4.42 24.00 76.98
CA ARG A 689 -3.06 23.43 77.21
C ARG A 689 -2.11 23.49 76.00
N LYS A 690 -2.54 24.08 74.86
CA LYS A 690 -1.76 24.11 73.61
C LYS A 690 -0.95 25.41 73.41
N ALA A 691 -1.37 26.53 74.02
CA ALA A 691 -0.80 27.86 73.75
C ALA A 691 0.52 28.17 74.50
N GLU A 692 0.81 27.51 75.62
CA GLU A 692 1.86 27.95 76.56
C GLU A 692 3.31 27.55 76.19
N LYS A 693 3.51 26.79 75.10
CA LYS A 693 4.82 26.20 74.78
C LYS A 693 5.68 27.00 73.79
N GLU A 694 5.09 27.89 72.98
CA GLU A 694 5.78 28.47 71.81
C GLU A 694 6.64 29.71 72.13
N ILE A 695 6.36 30.41 73.24
CA ILE A 695 6.90 31.76 73.51
C ILE A 695 8.38 31.78 73.93
N ARG A 696 8.96 30.68 74.44
CA ARG A 696 10.29 30.71 75.11
C ARG A 696 11.53 30.62 74.20
N ALA A 697 11.38 30.63 72.87
CA ALA A 697 12.46 30.22 71.95
C ALA A 697 13.33 31.33 71.33
N LEU A 698 12.89 32.60 71.32
CA LEU A 698 13.39 33.60 70.35
C LEU A 698 14.49 34.58 70.83
N GLU A 699 14.82 34.64 72.11
CA GLU A 699 15.45 35.84 72.71
C GLU A 699 17.00 35.92 72.63
N ASN A 700 17.69 34.84 72.26
CA ASN A 700 19.10 34.62 72.65
C ASN A 700 20.21 35.06 71.64
N THR A 701 19.89 35.66 70.49
CA THR A 701 20.80 35.69 69.32
C THR A 701 21.53 37.00 69.02
N LEU A 702 21.17 38.13 69.63
CA LEU A 702 21.48 39.47 69.07
C LEU A 702 22.93 40.01 69.26
N LYS A 703 23.77 39.42 70.12
CA LYS A 703 24.83 40.17 70.82
C LYS A 703 26.26 40.24 70.23
N LEU A 704 26.57 39.58 69.11
CA LEU A 704 27.97 39.23 68.77
C LEU A 704 28.76 40.23 67.86
N MET A 705 28.15 41.27 67.29
CA MET A 705 28.59 41.78 65.97
C MET A 705 29.64 42.92 65.92
N ASN A 706 29.72 43.84 66.89
CA ASN A 706 30.20 45.21 66.60
C ASN A 706 31.73 45.45 66.42
N ASN A 707 32.62 44.58 66.90
CA ASN A 707 34.00 44.96 67.25
C ASN A 707 35.05 44.98 66.10
N ARG A 708 34.69 44.95 64.81
CA ARG A 708 35.61 44.46 63.75
C ARG A 708 36.02 45.45 62.63
N ASN A 709 35.80 46.76 62.78
CA ASN A 709 35.71 47.68 61.62
C ASN A 709 36.82 48.75 61.48
N GLU A 710 37.80 48.82 62.38
CA GLU A 710 38.67 50.02 62.51
C GLU A 710 39.96 50.00 61.65
N THR A 711 40.43 48.82 61.23
CA THR A 711 41.85 48.57 60.90
C THR A 711 42.31 48.92 59.47
N TYR A 712 41.42 49.30 58.55
CA TYR A 712 41.61 49.00 57.10
C TYR A 712 42.12 50.15 56.17
N ARG A 713 42.75 51.23 56.69
CA ARG A 713 42.83 52.52 55.94
C ARG A 713 44.14 52.92 55.24
N LYS A 714 45.29 52.24 55.38
CA LYS A 714 46.61 52.89 55.16
C LYS A 714 47.33 52.75 53.80
N SER A 715 47.13 51.72 52.99
CA SER A 715 48.30 51.07 52.36
C SER A 715 48.83 51.52 50.95
N PHE A 716 48.31 52.55 50.24
CA PHE A 716 48.16 52.39 48.76
C PHE A 716 47.96 53.71 47.75
N ASN A 717 48.76 54.15 46.65
CA ASN A 717 48.95 54.20 45.04
C ASN A 717 50.24 53.74 44.02
N LYS A 718 50.78 52.47 43.75
CA LYS A 718 52.17 51.99 43.15
C LYS A 718 52.63 51.92 41.62
N VAL A 719 53.93 52.13 41.28
CA VAL A 719 54.62 52.28 39.91
C VAL A 719 54.94 51.02 38.99
N THR A 720 55.50 51.23 37.76
CA THR A 720 55.46 50.47 36.45
C THR A 720 56.62 49.53 35.98
N ASP A 721 56.25 48.57 35.10
CA ASP A 721 56.83 48.17 33.78
C ASP A 721 58.32 47.77 33.58
N GLN A 722 59.13 47.59 34.63
CA GLN A 722 60.25 46.62 34.60
C GLN A 722 59.95 45.49 35.59
N SER A 723 58.82 44.84 35.36
CA SER A 723 58.14 43.94 36.31
C SER A 723 58.02 42.55 35.68
N ASP A 724 58.03 41.52 36.52
CA ASP A 724 57.91 40.12 36.09
C ASP A 724 56.66 39.88 35.24
N ASP A 725 55.59 40.67 35.46
CA ASP A 725 54.35 40.72 34.67
C ASP A 725 54.58 40.77 33.13
N MET A 726 55.70 41.34 32.65
CA MET A 726 56.01 41.42 31.21
C MET A 726 56.73 40.19 30.64
N GLU A 727 57.51 39.47 31.45
CA GLU A 727 58.01 38.14 31.06
C GLU A 727 56.90 37.09 31.25
N GLU A 728 56.07 37.22 32.29
CA GLU A 728 54.80 36.47 32.39
C GLU A 728 53.94 36.72 31.17
N LYS A 729 53.81 37.96 30.66
CA LYS A 729 53.05 38.21 29.42
C LYS A 729 53.60 37.44 28.21
N GLN A 730 54.92 37.39 28.01
CA GLN A 730 55.49 36.57 26.92
C GLN A 730 55.26 35.06 27.16
N GLN A 731 55.37 34.60 28.40
CA GLN A 731 55.03 33.22 28.76
C GLN A 731 53.53 32.93 28.59
N LEU A 732 52.64 33.90 28.80
CA LEU A 732 51.20 33.80 28.61
C LEU A 732 50.83 33.82 27.12
N GLU A 733 51.51 34.59 26.27
CA GLU A 733 51.36 34.51 24.81
C GLU A 733 51.84 33.14 24.26
N GLU A 734 52.93 32.58 24.80
CA GLU A 734 53.41 31.24 24.45
C GLU A 734 52.51 30.12 25.02
N GLN A 735 51.98 30.29 26.24
CA GLN A 735 50.95 29.41 26.81
C GLN A 735 49.65 29.50 26.01
N MET A 736 49.24 30.67 25.53
CA MET A 736 48.08 30.85 24.65
C MET A 736 48.30 30.18 23.29
N ARG A 737 49.53 30.16 22.77
CA ARG A 737 49.90 29.27 21.64
C ARG A 737 49.72 27.79 21.99
N ALA A 738 50.22 27.35 23.14
CA ALA A 738 50.05 25.97 23.59
C ALA A 738 48.58 25.59 23.86
N VAL A 739 47.75 26.54 24.31
CA VAL A 739 46.29 26.39 24.46
C VAL A 739 45.61 26.34 23.09
N MET A 740 46.02 27.17 22.12
CA MET A 740 45.53 27.10 20.75
C MET A 740 45.89 25.79 20.04
N ASP A 741 47.06 25.21 20.31
CA ASP A 741 47.43 23.89 19.81
C ASP A 741 46.77 22.74 20.58
N LYS A 742 46.53 22.89 21.90
CA LYS A 742 45.62 22.01 22.66
C LYS A 742 44.18 22.10 22.14
N TYR A 743 43.71 23.26 21.67
CA TYR A 743 42.40 23.43 21.05
C TYR A 743 42.34 22.79 19.66
N LYS A 744 43.39 22.93 18.83
CA LYS A 744 43.52 22.17 17.56
C LYS A 744 43.55 20.66 17.82
N TYR A 745 44.26 20.21 18.87
CA TYR A 745 44.28 18.82 19.31
C TYR A 745 42.90 18.35 19.78
N LYS A 746 42.20 19.11 20.64
CA LYS A 746 40.82 18.81 21.05
C LYS A 746 39.85 18.83 19.87
N ARG A 747 40.06 19.68 18.86
CA ARG A 747 39.30 19.70 17.59
C ARG A 747 39.76 18.64 16.58
N ARG A 748 40.83 17.90 16.86
CA ARG A 748 41.13 16.60 16.23
C ARG A 748 40.47 15.48 17.04
N GLN A 749 40.62 15.47 18.36
CA GLN A 749 39.97 14.52 19.27
C GLN A 749 38.44 14.52 19.18
N ILE A 750 37.79 15.65 18.88
CA ILE A 750 36.35 15.71 18.59
C ILE A 750 36.01 15.06 17.25
N ARG A 751 36.90 15.10 16.25
CA ARG A 751 36.71 14.38 14.98
C ARG A 751 37.04 12.90 15.11
N GLU A 752 38.10 12.56 15.82
CA GLU A 752 38.41 11.17 16.23
C GLU A 752 37.19 10.60 16.98
N LEU A 753 36.63 11.30 17.97
CA LEU A 753 35.40 10.87 18.67
C LEU A 753 34.13 10.90 17.81
N GLN A 754 34.07 11.67 16.72
CA GLN A 754 32.97 11.62 15.75
C GLN A 754 33.12 10.45 14.78
N GLU A 755 34.36 10.12 14.40
CA GLU A 755 34.72 8.94 13.61
C GLU A 755 34.58 7.66 14.46
N ASP A 756 34.87 7.71 15.77
CA ASP A 756 34.58 6.67 16.77
C ASP A 756 33.06 6.51 16.96
N LEU A 757 32.29 7.60 17.09
CA LEU A 757 30.83 7.52 17.15
C LEU A 757 30.22 6.99 15.85
N GLN A 758 30.77 7.34 14.69
CA GLN A 758 30.28 6.86 13.40
C GLN A 758 30.69 5.40 13.14
N THR A 759 31.89 4.98 13.53
CA THR A 759 32.29 3.57 13.50
C THR A 759 31.49 2.76 14.51
N MET A 760 31.32 3.22 15.76
CA MET A 760 30.44 2.59 16.75
C MET A 760 29.00 2.49 16.23
N SER A 761 28.44 3.55 15.62
CA SER A 761 27.13 3.50 14.96
C SER A 761 27.09 2.43 13.86
N SER A 762 28.11 2.34 13.02
CA SER A 762 28.18 1.30 11.98
C SER A 762 28.39 -0.11 12.54
N THR A 763 29.05 -0.27 13.70
CA THR A 763 29.10 -1.55 14.41
C THR A 763 27.77 -1.88 15.07
N LEU A 764 26.99 -0.88 15.50
CA LEU A 764 25.63 -1.06 16.02
C LEU A 764 24.69 -1.47 14.88
N ASP A 765 24.76 -0.83 13.71
CA ASP A 765 24.07 -1.25 12.50
C ASP A 765 24.44 -2.67 12.07
N ASN A 766 25.73 -3.04 12.18
CA ASN A 766 26.18 -4.40 11.92
C ASN A 766 25.66 -5.39 12.97
N LEU A 767 25.71 -5.07 14.27
CA LEU A 767 25.14 -5.90 15.34
C LEU A 767 23.62 -6.04 15.22
N VAL A 768 22.91 -5.05 14.67
CA VAL A 768 21.47 -5.15 14.34
C VAL A 768 21.24 -6.07 13.13
N ARG A 769 22.08 -5.99 12.08
CA ARG A 769 22.03 -6.96 10.96
C ARG A 769 22.37 -8.37 11.43
N ASP A 770 23.39 -8.52 12.27
CA ASP A 770 23.80 -9.79 12.86
C ASP A 770 22.69 -10.34 13.78
N SER A 771 22.04 -9.50 14.58
CA SER A 771 20.86 -9.88 15.38
C SER A 771 19.72 -10.39 14.50
N GLY A 772 19.42 -9.68 13.39
CA GLY A 772 18.45 -10.14 12.40
C GLY A 772 18.84 -11.48 11.75
N ALA A 773 20.12 -11.65 11.39
CA ALA A 773 20.63 -12.91 10.85
C ALA A 773 20.63 -14.05 11.89
N TYR A 774 20.83 -13.73 13.18
CA TYR A 774 20.67 -14.68 14.28
C TYR A 774 19.20 -15.02 14.54
N GLU A 775 18.26 -14.08 14.38
CA GLU A 775 16.81 -14.34 14.43
C GLU A 775 16.36 -15.22 13.25
N GLU A 776 16.79 -14.92 12.02
CA GLU A 776 16.59 -15.76 10.84
C GLU A 776 17.18 -17.16 11.05
N MET A 777 18.42 -17.27 11.54
CA MET A 777 19.04 -18.56 11.86
C MET A 777 18.30 -19.29 12.99
N ILE A 778 17.80 -18.59 14.00
CA ILE A 778 16.98 -19.15 15.08
C ILE A 778 15.68 -19.72 14.51
N ASP A 779 15.04 -19.04 13.56
CA ASP A 779 13.84 -19.54 12.88
C ASP A 779 14.14 -20.68 11.92
N GLU A 780 15.27 -20.69 11.22
CA GLU A 780 15.78 -21.88 10.54
C GLU A 780 15.99 -23.05 11.52
N LYS A 781 16.56 -22.81 12.71
CA LYS A 781 16.75 -23.87 13.73
C LYS A 781 15.41 -24.34 14.28
N LYS A 782 14.43 -23.46 14.55
CA LYS A 782 13.06 -23.85 14.95
C LYS A 782 12.41 -24.72 13.88
N ASN A 783 12.50 -24.32 12.61
CA ASN A 783 12.00 -25.10 11.47
C ASN A 783 12.72 -26.46 11.35
N LYS A 784 14.03 -26.50 11.59
CA LYS A 784 14.82 -27.74 11.64
C LYS A 784 14.39 -28.65 12.79
N VAL A 785 14.12 -28.08 13.97
CA VAL A 785 13.60 -28.81 15.14
C VAL A 785 12.20 -29.36 14.89
N LEU A 786 11.33 -28.61 14.21
CA LEU A 786 9.99 -29.09 13.81
C LEU A 786 10.05 -30.20 12.75
N GLN A 787 11.02 -30.17 11.84
CA GLN A 787 11.29 -31.28 10.92
C GLN A 787 11.79 -32.51 11.68
N LEU A 788 12.77 -32.34 12.57
CA LEU A 788 13.37 -33.43 13.34
C LEU A 788 12.39 -34.05 14.36
N SER A 789 11.51 -33.27 15.00
CA SER A 789 10.48 -33.81 15.89
C SER A 789 9.48 -34.67 15.12
N LYS A 790 9.06 -34.20 13.93
CA LYS A 790 8.20 -34.98 13.02
C LYS A 790 8.89 -36.28 12.55
N GLU A 791 10.18 -36.23 12.21
CA GLU A 791 10.96 -37.43 11.88
C GLU A 791 11.09 -38.39 13.06
N ILE A 792 11.27 -37.87 14.30
CA ILE A 792 11.30 -38.67 15.52
C ILE A 792 9.96 -39.37 15.77
N ASP A 793 8.83 -38.68 15.57
CA ASP A 793 7.51 -39.28 15.74
C ASP A 793 7.16 -40.29 14.63
N ASP A 794 7.57 -40.02 13.38
CA ASP A 794 7.53 -41.01 12.30
C ASP A 794 8.40 -42.25 12.60
N GLN A 795 9.56 -42.06 13.23
CA GLN A 795 10.42 -43.17 13.66
C GLN A 795 9.82 -43.92 14.85
N ARG A 796 9.23 -43.24 15.84
CA ARG A 796 8.46 -43.87 16.94
C ARG A 796 7.32 -44.71 16.40
N ALA A 797 6.55 -44.20 15.43
CA ALA A 797 5.46 -44.93 14.78
C ALA A 797 5.95 -46.11 13.91
N LYS A 798 7.19 -46.10 13.40
CA LYS A 798 7.83 -47.25 12.74
C LYS A 798 8.31 -48.28 13.78
N LEU A 799 8.95 -47.83 14.85
CA LEU A 799 9.48 -48.65 15.95
C LEU A 799 8.35 -49.37 16.70
N GLU A 800 7.25 -48.70 17.00
CA GLU A 800 6.09 -49.32 17.66
C GLU A 800 5.45 -50.43 16.80
N ARG A 801 5.37 -50.23 15.47
CA ARG A 801 4.95 -51.27 14.50
C ARG A 801 5.94 -52.44 14.44
N ALA A 802 7.24 -52.18 14.53
CA ALA A 802 8.27 -53.21 14.60
C ALA A 802 8.16 -54.01 15.91
N MET A 803 7.98 -53.36 17.06
CA MET A 803 7.76 -54.03 18.36
C MET A 803 6.48 -54.87 18.39
N LYS A 804 5.37 -54.37 17.83
CA LYS A 804 4.11 -55.13 17.68
C LYS A 804 4.29 -56.35 16.77
N SER A 805 5.14 -56.26 15.74
CA SER A 805 5.49 -57.38 14.86
C SER A 805 6.42 -58.38 15.55
N ASN A 806 7.49 -57.94 16.22
CA ASN A 806 8.45 -58.80 16.91
C ASN A 806 7.80 -59.55 18.08
N SER A 807 6.94 -58.88 18.87
CA SER A 807 6.17 -59.53 19.94
C SER A 807 5.11 -60.51 19.43
N LYS A 808 4.59 -60.32 18.20
CA LYS A 808 3.75 -61.32 17.51
C LYS A 808 4.58 -62.54 17.11
N TYR A 809 5.73 -62.35 16.47
CA TYR A 809 6.63 -63.45 16.09
C TYR A 809 7.18 -64.22 17.31
N ALA A 810 7.50 -63.54 18.40
CA ALA A 810 7.88 -64.16 19.67
C ALA A 810 6.76 -65.08 20.23
N ARG A 811 5.49 -64.62 20.20
CA ARG A 811 4.33 -65.44 20.60
C ARG A 811 4.12 -66.64 19.67
N GLU A 812 4.33 -66.47 18.36
CA GLU A 812 4.26 -67.55 17.37
C GLU A 812 5.39 -68.58 17.58
N LEU A 813 6.61 -68.15 17.87
CA LEU A 813 7.75 -69.02 18.14
C LEU A 813 7.58 -69.80 19.46
N ARG A 814 7.15 -69.13 20.54
CA ARG A 814 6.89 -69.76 21.85
C ARG A 814 5.75 -70.77 21.78
N SER A 815 4.67 -70.46 21.06
CA SER A 815 3.53 -71.38 20.89
C SER A 815 3.88 -72.58 20.01
N ALA A 816 4.61 -72.39 18.90
CA ALA A 816 5.10 -73.47 18.05
C ALA A 816 6.02 -74.45 18.82
N LYS A 817 6.89 -73.93 19.71
CA LYS A 817 7.77 -74.73 20.57
C LYS A 817 7.16 -75.16 21.91
N LYS A 818 5.92 -74.78 22.21
CA LYS A 818 5.21 -75.03 23.49
C LYS A 818 6.00 -74.61 24.75
N SER A 819 6.82 -73.57 24.66
CA SER A 819 7.57 -73.01 25.80
C SER A 819 6.72 -71.99 26.57
N LYS A 820 6.80 -72.03 27.92
CA LYS A 820 6.26 -70.97 28.79
C LYS A 820 7.23 -69.80 29.01
N GLY A 821 8.53 -70.02 28.76
CA GLY A 821 9.57 -68.99 28.88
C GLY A 821 10.20 -68.65 27.54
N GLU A 822 11.17 -67.75 27.55
CA GLU A 822 12.02 -67.45 26.38
C GLU A 822 12.66 -68.71 25.81
N THR A 823 12.64 -68.80 24.49
CA THR A 823 13.35 -69.82 23.72
C THR A 823 14.83 -69.47 23.59
N PRO A 824 15.74 -70.44 23.42
CA PRO A 824 17.16 -70.16 23.20
C PRO A 824 17.39 -69.35 21.92
N GLU A 825 16.54 -69.47 20.90
CA GLU A 825 16.61 -68.65 19.69
C GLU A 825 16.24 -67.20 19.94
N GLU A 826 15.23 -66.90 20.78
CA GLU A 826 14.95 -65.51 21.19
C GLU A 826 16.14 -64.87 21.90
N ARG A 827 16.88 -65.65 22.71
CA ARG A 827 18.10 -65.16 23.38
C ARG A 827 19.25 -64.95 22.40
N ASP A 828 19.43 -65.81 21.40
CA ASP A 828 20.40 -65.57 20.34
C ASP A 828 20.01 -64.36 19.46
N PHE A 829 18.73 -64.19 19.13
CA PHE A 829 18.24 -62.98 18.46
C PHE A 829 18.52 -61.72 19.29
N HIS A 830 18.23 -61.72 20.59
CA HIS A 830 18.48 -60.56 21.45
C HIS A 830 19.99 -60.30 21.66
N VAL A 831 20.83 -61.35 21.69
CA VAL A 831 22.30 -61.21 21.71
C VAL A 831 22.84 -60.67 20.37
N ARG A 832 22.25 -61.05 19.24
CA ARG A 832 22.59 -60.48 17.92
C ARG A 832 22.14 -59.03 17.81
N GLU A 833 20.93 -58.71 18.27
CA GLU A 833 20.36 -57.36 18.34
C GLU A 833 21.24 -56.45 19.22
N LEU A 834 21.66 -56.91 20.41
CA LEU A 834 22.60 -56.19 21.27
C LEU A 834 23.99 -56.03 20.64
N ARG A 835 24.49 -57.02 19.90
CA ARG A 835 25.77 -56.92 19.16
C ARG A 835 25.69 -55.94 18.00
N GLU A 836 24.57 -55.91 17.27
CA GLU A 836 24.34 -55.02 16.15
C GLU A 836 24.03 -53.58 16.60
N PHE A 837 23.30 -53.42 17.70
CA PHE A 837 23.11 -52.16 18.42
C PHE A 837 24.44 -51.58 18.90
N ASN A 838 25.26 -52.38 19.60
CA ASN A 838 26.61 -51.95 19.99
C ASN A 838 27.47 -51.61 18.77
N LYS A 839 27.44 -52.41 17.70
CA LYS A 839 28.17 -52.10 16.45
C LYS A 839 27.65 -50.81 15.77
N SER A 840 26.36 -50.50 15.87
CA SER A 840 25.77 -49.27 15.36
C SER A 840 26.17 -48.06 16.19
N ILE A 841 26.16 -48.16 17.53
CA ILE A 841 26.65 -47.10 18.42
C ILE A 841 28.15 -46.88 18.21
N MET A 842 28.95 -47.93 18.10
CA MET A 842 30.39 -47.81 17.80
C MET A 842 30.65 -47.15 16.45
N SER A 843 29.81 -47.41 15.44
CA SER A 843 29.85 -46.67 14.16
C SER A 843 29.50 -45.20 14.37
N GLN A 844 28.37 -44.90 15.02
CA GLN A 844 27.91 -43.51 15.23
C GLN A 844 28.89 -42.68 16.05
N ILE A 845 29.52 -43.26 17.08
CA ILE A 845 30.58 -42.59 17.84
C ILE A 845 31.81 -42.36 16.94
N GLY A 846 32.21 -43.34 16.12
CA GLY A 846 33.29 -43.16 15.15
C GLY A 846 33.00 -42.08 14.11
N ASP A 847 31.77 -42.02 13.62
CA ASP A 847 31.30 -41.00 12.67
C ASP A 847 31.24 -39.60 13.36
N ILE A 848 30.88 -39.52 14.65
CA ILE A 848 30.93 -38.28 15.46
C ILE A 848 32.38 -37.81 15.65
N ILE A 849 33.31 -38.69 16.01
CA ILE A 849 34.75 -38.37 16.12
C ILE A 849 35.29 -37.83 14.79
N GLN A 850 34.82 -38.37 13.66
CA GLN A 850 35.20 -37.89 12.33
C GLN A 850 34.66 -36.49 12.02
N THR A 851 33.50 -36.10 12.58
CA THR A 851 32.96 -34.74 12.46
C THR A 851 33.50 -33.73 13.47
N HIS A 852 33.93 -34.19 14.65
CA HIS A 852 34.39 -33.37 15.77
C HIS A 852 35.70 -33.94 16.37
N PRO A 853 36.87 -33.67 15.73
CA PRO A 853 38.15 -34.27 16.12
C PRO A 853 38.63 -33.88 17.52
N ASP A 854 38.22 -32.70 17.98
CA ASP A 854 38.44 -32.14 19.32
C ASP A 854 37.81 -33.01 20.43
N VAL A 855 36.63 -33.58 20.17
CA VAL A 855 35.98 -34.55 21.09
C VAL A 855 36.67 -35.91 21.03
N GLY A 856 37.36 -36.22 19.92
CA GLY A 856 38.03 -37.49 19.65
C GLY A 856 39.00 -37.96 20.73
N GLU A 857 39.90 -37.09 21.20
CA GLU A 857 40.87 -37.47 22.24
C GLU A 857 40.17 -37.86 23.56
N THR A 858 39.13 -37.11 23.96
CA THR A 858 38.38 -37.41 25.19
C THR A 858 37.59 -38.72 25.08
N VAL A 859 37.00 -39.01 23.92
CA VAL A 859 36.29 -40.28 23.69
C VAL A 859 37.28 -41.44 23.67
N HIS A 860 38.42 -41.32 22.98
CA HIS A 860 39.46 -42.35 23.03
C HIS A 860 40.01 -42.58 24.46
N LEU A 861 40.14 -41.52 25.27
CA LEU A 861 40.51 -41.63 26.68
C LEU A 861 39.48 -42.45 27.47
N TYR A 862 38.19 -42.11 27.40
CA TYR A 862 37.14 -42.86 28.10
C TYR A 862 37.01 -44.31 27.62
N PHE A 863 37.17 -44.57 26.31
CA PHE A 863 37.19 -45.94 25.77
C PHE A 863 38.40 -46.74 26.30
N SER A 864 39.58 -46.12 26.42
CA SER A 864 40.76 -46.76 27.01
C SER A 864 40.58 -47.06 28.51
N GLN A 865 39.99 -46.14 29.28
CA GLN A 865 39.66 -46.35 30.69
C GLN A 865 38.64 -47.49 30.90
N ALA A 866 37.71 -47.65 29.96
CA ALA A 866 36.73 -48.74 29.95
C ALA A 866 37.29 -50.08 29.43
N ASN A 867 38.55 -50.14 28.99
CA ASN A 867 39.14 -51.28 28.26
C ASN A 867 38.34 -51.72 27.03
N LEU A 868 37.68 -50.77 26.34
CA LEU A 868 36.94 -51.02 25.11
C LEU A 868 37.78 -50.65 23.87
N PRO A 869 37.68 -51.42 22.77
CA PRO A 869 38.40 -51.08 21.54
C PRO A 869 37.89 -49.74 20.97
N PRO A 870 38.75 -48.94 20.32
CA PRO A 870 38.35 -47.63 19.79
C PRO A 870 37.25 -47.78 18.72
N PRO A 871 36.23 -46.89 18.72
CA PRO A 871 35.13 -46.93 17.75
C PRO A 871 35.62 -46.73 16.31
N THR A 872 35.28 -47.68 15.44
CA THR A 872 35.69 -47.70 14.02
C THR A 872 34.63 -47.08 13.12
N PRO A 873 34.94 -46.04 12.31
CA PRO A 873 33.98 -45.42 11.39
C PRO A 873 33.56 -46.35 10.24
N ARG A 874 32.45 -46.01 9.58
CA ARG A 874 31.72 -46.93 8.70
C ARG A 874 32.32 -47.09 7.28
N VAL A 875 33.27 -48.02 7.12
CA VAL A 875 33.90 -48.31 5.82
C VAL A 875 32.94 -49.05 4.84
N GLY A 876 32.11 -48.28 4.14
CA GLY A 876 31.60 -48.48 2.78
C GLY A 876 30.96 -49.83 2.36
N SER A 877 29.70 -49.77 1.90
CA SER A 877 29.12 -50.78 1.01
C SER A 877 28.38 -50.13 -0.16
N ARG A 878 28.66 -50.58 -1.39
CA ARG A 878 28.01 -50.16 -2.64
C ARG A 878 27.36 -51.37 -3.29
N HIS A 879 26.04 -51.38 -3.46
CA HIS A 879 25.35 -52.26 -4.40
C HIS A 879 24.04 -51.62 -4.93
N PRO A 880 23.45 -52.12 -6.04
CA PRO A 880 23.04 -51.19 -7.10
C PRO A 880 21.54 -51.12 -7.38
N GLY A 881 21.15 -50.04 -8.06
CA GLY A 881 20.20 -50.13 -9.17
C GLY A 881 18.71 -50.03 -8.85
N SER A 882 18.17 -48.81 -8.90
CA SER A 882 16.95 -48.56 -9.66
C SER A 882 17.02 -47.17 -10.28
N ALA A 883 16.61 -47.02 -11.53
CA ALA A 883 16.81 -45.80 -12.31
C ALA A 883 15.49 -45.05 -12.54
N ARG A 884 15.51 -43.72 -12.37
CA ARG A 884 14.72 -42.79 -13.20
C ARG A 884 15.32 -41.38 -13.18
N SER A 885 15.20 -40.75 -14.35
CA SER A 885 15.35 -39.32 -14.72
C SER A 885 15.27 -38.28 -13.58
N SER A 886 15.98 -37.15 -13.63
CA SER A 886 16.59 -36.42 -14.79
C SER A 886 17.88 -35.68 -14.38
N LEU A 887 18.98 -35.77 -15.16
CA LEU A 887 19.41 -34.76 -16.15
C LEU A 887 19.44 -33.31 -15.58
N THR A 888 20.59 -32.82 -15.09
CA THR A 888 21.63 -32.01 -15.81
C THR A 888 21.19 -30.56 -16.12
N SER A 889 22.02 -29.53 -16.00
CA SER A 889 23.46 -29.44 -16.31
C SER A 889 24.24 -28.46 -15.41
N ALA A 890 25.57 -28.46 -15.50
CA ALA A 890 26.46 -27.51 -14.84
C ALA A 890 27.32 -26.73 -15.85
N ARG A 891 27.69 -25.46 -15.54
CA ARG A 891 29.10 -24.97 -15.61
C ARG A 891 29.31 -23.49 -15.23
N SER A 892 30.27 -23.31 -14.33
CA SER A 892 31.27 -22.22 -14.21
C SER A 892 31.24 -21.02 -15.18
N SER A 893 31.18 -19.81 -14.59
CA SER A 893 32.18 -18.72 -14.59
C SER A 893 33.09 -18.47 -15.81
N PRO A 894 33.47 -17.19 -16.03
CA PRO A 894 34.80 -16.76 -15.54
C PRO A 894 34.77 -15.47 -14.68
N ALA A 895 35.92 -15.10 -14.11
CA ALA A 895 36.07 -13.97 -13.19
C ALA A 895 36.81 -12.77 -13.83
N GLY A 896 36.64 -11.58 -13.22
CA GLY A 896 37.38 -10.35 -13.51
C GLY A 896 37.50 -9.51 -12.22
N SER A 897 38.55 -8.69 -12.08
CA SER A 897 38.95 -8.14 -10.77
C SER A 897 39.60 -6.74 -10.84
N LEU A 898 39.57 -6.05 -9.69
CA LEU A 898 40.37 -4.87 -9.27
C LEU A 898 40.02 -3.45 -9.76
N LYS A 899 40.12 -2.53 -8.78
CA LYS A 899 40.44 -1.06 -8.82
C LYS A 899 39.33 0.00 -9.03
N SER A 900 39.43 1.02 -8.18
CA SER A 900 38.97 2.42 -8.25
C SER A 900 40.21 3.35 -8.13
N PRO A 901 40.16 4.71 -8.02
CA PRO A 901 39.12 5.74 -8.25
C PRO A 901 39.59 6.67 -9.44
N PRO A 902 39.54 8.03 -9.49
CA PRO A 902 38.75 9.11 -8.83
C PRO A 902 38.18 10.22 -9.78
N SER A 903 37.53 11.26 -9.22
CA SER A 903 37.11 12.57 -9.83
C SER A 903 36.02 12.50 -10.93
N GLY A 904 35.20 13.52 -11.26
CA GLY A 904 34.96 14.91 -10.80
C GLY A 904 33.89 15.58 -11.74
N SER A 905 33.41 16.83 -11.63
CA SER A 905 33.41 17.88 -10.57
C SER A 905 32.63 19.15 -11.04
N GLY A 906 31.77 19.76 -10.21
CA GLY A 906 30.96 20.98 -10.53
C GLY A 906 29.45 20.70 -10.71
N ARG A 907 28.42 21.43 -10.21
CA ARG A 907 28.18 22.87 -9.86
C ARG A 907 28.26 23.85 -11.04
N PRO A 908 27.47 24.97 -11.09
CA PRO A 908 26.71 25.61 -9.99
C PRO A 908 25.24 26.06 -10.28
N THR A 909 24.61 26.63 -9.25
CA THR A 909 23.34 27.40 -9.23
C THR A 909 23.52 28.89 -9.59
N PRO A 910 22.46 29.63 -10.00
CA PRO A 910 21.75 30.56 -9.09
C PRO A 910 20.20 30.48 -9.22
N VAL A 911 19.30 30.87 -8.30
CA VAL A 911 19.22 31.82 -7.15
C VAL A 911 18.69 33.24 -7.49
N GLN A 912 17.41 33.51 -7.16
CA GLN A 912 16.75 34.77 -6.68
C GLN A 912 15.22 34.74 -6.93
N ILE A 913 14.32 35.52 -6.29
CA ILE A 913 14.07 35.93 -4.87
C ILE A 913 12.71 36.71 -4.84
N GLY A 914 11.97 36.74 -3.73
CA GLY A 914 10.73 37.53 -3.51
C GLY A 914 9.49 36.65 -3.23
N ALA A 915 8.62 36.85 -2.21
CA ALA A 915 8.17 38.02 -1.44
C ALA A 915 7.20 38.95 -2.23
N ASP A 916 6.15 39.56 -1.65
CA ASP A 916 5.93 39.81 -0.20
C ASP A 916 4.44 40.04 0.22
N LEU A 917 4.19 40.03 1.54
CA LEU A 917 3.14 40.70 2.36
C LEU A 917 1.63 40.73 2.02
N GLY A 918 0.79 40.63 3.08
CA GLY A 918 -0.63 41.04 3.08
C GLY A 918 -1.40 40.67 4.37
N MET A 919 -1.52 41.59 5.34
CA MET A 919 -2.21 41.36 6.64
C MET A 919 -3.58 42.06 6.77
N SER A 920 -4.48 41.55 7.61
CA SER A 920 -5.32 42.36 8.53
C SER A 920 -6.15 41.50 9.51
N ASN A 921 -6.50 42.08 10.67
CA ASN A 921 -7.34 41.48 11.73
C ASN A 921 -8.77 42.04 11.69
N ALA A 922 -9.79 41.25 12.08
CA ALA A 922 -10.95 41.72 12.88
C ALA A 922 -11.86 40.58 13.39
N PHE A 923 -12.24 40.66 14.68
CA PHE A 923 -13.48 40.14 15.29
C PHE A 923 -14.39 41.36 15.59
N PRO A 924 -15.66 41.24 16.06
CA PRO A 924 -16.65 40.15 15.94
C PRO A 924 -18.00 40.70 15.35
N GLY A 925 -19.09 39.91 15.29
CA GLY A 925 -20.44 40.47 15.08
C GLY A 925 -21.56 39.49 14.73
N GLN A 926 -22.80 39.80 15.13
CA GLN A 926 -24.00 38.95 14.98
C GLN A 926 -24.82 39.23 13.70
N PHE A 927 -25.67 38.26 13.34
CA PHE A 927 -26.72 38.31 12.30
C PHE A 927 -27.63 39.57 12.34
N PRO A 928 -28.22 39.99 11.19
CA PRO A 928 -29.62 39.59 10.92
C PRO A 928 -30.05 39.33 9.45
N LYS A 929 -31.01 38.40 9.32
CA LYS A 929 -32.15 38.25 8.37
C LYS A 929 -32.21 39.03 7.04
N PHE A 930 -32.55 38.30 5.97
CA PHE A 930 -33.80 38.40 5.16
C PHE A 930 -34.14 36.95 4.70
N GLN A 931 -35.35 36.35 4.72
CA GLN A 931 -36.74 36.73 4.35
C GLN A 931 -36.91 37.03 2.83
N PHE A 932 -38.00 36.75 2.11
CA PHE A 932 -39.31 36.02 2.26
C PHE A 932 -39.87 35.84 0.81
N ASP A 933 -40.94 35.12 0.43
CA ASP A 933 -42.02 34.26 1.00
C ASP A 933 -42.44 33.30 -0.18
N VAL A 934 -43.09 32.15 -0.05
CA VAL A 934 -44.56 31.90 -0.22
C VAL A 934 -44.71 30.35 -0.25
N LYS A 935 -45.42 29.63 0.63
CA LYS A 935 -46.89 29.56 0.88
C LYS A 935 -47.67 28.79 -0.22
N CYS A 936 -48.80 28.11 0.04
CA CYS A 936 -49.58 27.98 1.28
C CYS A 936 -50.45 26.69 1.30
N SER A 937 -51.01 26.42 2.51
CA SER A 937 -52.44 26.12 2.77
C SER A 937 -53.08 24.75 2.41
N GLU A 938 -53.96 24.14 3.23
CA GLU A 938 -54.31 24.32 4.67
C GLU A 938 -55.44 23.37 5.14
N TRP A 939 -55.73 23.35 6.46
CA TRP A 939 -57.02 23.06 7.14
C TRP A 939 -57.68 21.66 6.94
N THR A 940 -58.57 21.15 7.82
CA THR A 940 -59.21 21.74 9.02
C THR A 940 -59.43 20.70 10.15
N GLN A 941 -59.40 21.17 11.40
CA GLN A 941 -60.11 20.60 12.58
C GLN A 941 -61.53 21.26 12.66
N PRO A 942 -62.37 21.29 13.73
CA PRO A 942 -62.07 21.23 15.18
C PRO A 942 -63.18 20.60 16.12
N ASP A 943 -62.99 20.80 17.43
CA ASP A 943 -63.96 20.95 18.54
C ASP A 943 -64.94 19.82 18.96
N GLY A 944 -65.30 19.69 20.26
CA GLY A 944 -64.78 20.40 21.45
C GLY A 944 -65.56 20.13 22.77
N GLY A 945 -64.97 20.54 23.91
CA GLY A 945 -65.51 20.44 25.29
C GLY A 945 -64.51 19.85 26.30
N GLN A 946 -63.84 20.61 27.20
CA GLN A 946 -64.33 21.28 28.43
C GLN A 946 -64.96 20.31 29.45
N PHE A 947 -64.54 20.18 30.73
CA PHE A 947 -63.43 20.69 31.58
C PHE A 947 -63.24 19.70 32.79
N THR A 948 -62.30 19.78 33.76
CA THR A 948 -61.38 20.85 34.24
C THR A 948 -59.93 20.31 34.43
N SER A 949 -59.13 20.34 35.54
CA SER A 949 -59.23 20.83 36.94
C SER A 949 -57.83 21.05 37.58
N LEU A 950 -57.78 21.72 38.74
CA LEU A 950 -56.63 21.87 39.68
C LEU A 950 -56.37 20.57 40.49
N ALA A 951 -55.22 20.35 41.17
CA ALA A 951 -53.90 21.01 41.21
C ALA A 951 -52.82 20.03 41.77
N ALA A 952 -51.59 20.51 41.98
CA ALA A 952 -50.42 19.72 42.39
C ALA A 952 -50.39 19.32 43.88
N TYR A 953 -49.70 18.20 44.14
CA TYR A 953 -49.35 17.57 45.43
C TYR A 953 -50.51 17.04 46.30
#